data_AF-A0A0A0BB66-F1
#
_entry.id   AF-A0A0A0BB66-F1
#
_cell.length_a   1.000
_cell.length_b   1.000
_cell.length_c   1.000
_cell.angle_alpha   90.00
_cell.angle_beta   90.00
_cell.angle_gamma   90.00
#
_symmetry.space_group_name_H-M   'P 1'
#
loop_
_entity.id
_entity.type
_entity.pdbx_description
1 polymer ?
#
loop_
_entity_poly.entity_id
_entity_poly.type
_entity_poly.pdbx_seq_one_letter_code
_entity_poly.pdbx_strand_id
1 'polypeptide(L)'
;MIASLGGKYAEGVNRLAGDRLVGLVDMHIHPAAHLGFGTELVYGAPDGAPADTLHDCGGHHEFHPFQLRGNAVRANVVGTLRAMGGVDATPGYVAEHEARGWPGFRTWPTWHDRTHQQARVEWLERAWQGGLRVVVALAVNSALLADLTETKGPTDDRTSADLQIEAIKKLAALSGFMDVVENAQELRRTVSAGRLAVVLGIEVDAIGNFCARRPTGAGADPIPHPTPAQVTDELDRLIAAGVRYFFPVHLADNAFGGSAVYEPLLALSTRYLTGRHATIEPAPPVSGITAPYIPPDLGWIGRAVAERALGEDLLRDVPAPPATRTGHRNARGLTALGAVAVRHLMRRGVLIDVDHMSERTVEDVLSIAEAERYPLVAGHTGVRSGGHATERHHSVRTLRRLRALRGLVGVGIGEGMDHVAEQVRAQISNGYEGVAIGSDASGLERLPAPRFAGPVPLDATSRAARGMVVYADSPGAPPDALTRCRFGERSWDFSAEGMAHIGLLPDLLEELYVAGLLGDAELGGMFYSAEAFAVTWEACRSGAPDSRWTLLDDNPATELVAAAWGRLFQLHDNGRIWEYTGVPRVGWAEIDTNPATKALLVTEKELYQRHSNGAIYRYTGTPYTGWQLLDGNPRTVRLAARGEDLFQLHDDGRVWAYTGTPLTGWAEIDTNPRAVDIVGADELYQLHDDGTVWVYRNVAYTGWSRIWSGTPARMVAASGRRVCLLLEDGSAAHDQGSGQWVAVRGPGRVTAVAAQPDAALTLHDDGSVWRHTTAGSARLSGDPRNVNLTASRTHVYRVRDDGHLLRWVPEWPAS
;
A
#
# COMPACT_ATOMS: atom_id res chain seq x y z
N MET A 1 26.41 11.13 -12.42
CA MET A 1 25.40 11.99 -13.07
C MET A 1 24.12 11.19 -13.19
N ILE A 2 22.97 11.81 -12.92
CA ILE A 2 21.65 11.17 -12.97
C ILE A 2 21.10 11.21 -14.40
N ALA A 3 21.27 12.35 -15.09
CA ALA A 3 20.95 12.50 -16.50
C ALA A 3 22.25 12.65 -17.31
N SER A 4 22.50 11.74 -18.26
CA SER A 4 23.75 11.67 -19.05
C SER A 4 23.60 12.04 -20.51
N LEU A 5 22.38 12.35 -20.98
CA LEU A 5 22.08 12.62 -22.39
C LEU A 5 22.39 14.06 -22.84
N GLY A 6 22.80 14.95 -21.94
CA GLY A 6 22.86 16.39 -22.18
C GLY A 6 21.50 17.07 -22.05
N GLY A 7 21.44 18.36 -22.38
CA GLY A 7 20.29 19.23 -22.23
C GLY A 7 20.40 20.15 -21.01
N LYS A 8 19.74 21.31 -21.09
CA LYS A 8 19.74 22.29 -20.00
C LYS A 8 19.02 21.77 -18.75
N TYR A 9 17.97 20.95 -18.90
CA TYR A 9 17.32 20.31 -17.74
C TYR A 9 18.32 19.41 -17.00
N ALA A 10 19.18 18.69 -17.75
CA ALA A 10 20.16 17.75 -17.19
C ALA A 10 21.20 18.48 -16.34
N GLU A 11 21.65 19.67 -16.74
CA GLU A 11 22.54 20.51 -15.93
C GLU A 11 21.91 20.87 -14.58
N GLY A 12 20.63 21.26 -14.58
CA GLY A 12 19.89 21.59 -13.37
C GLY A 12 19.78 20.41 -12.41
N VAL A 13 19.30 19.28 -12.91
CA VAL A 13 19.04 18.10 -12.05
C VAL A 13 20.31 17.39 -11.60
N ASN A 14 21.40 17.43 -12.38
CA ASN A 14 22.68 16.87 -11.97
C ASN A 14 23.38 17.66 -10.86
N ARG A 15 22.93 18.90 -10.58
CA ARG A 15 23.39 19.69 -9.43
C ARG A 15 22.63 19.37 -8.14
N LEU A 16 21.52 18.64 -8.22
CA LEU A 16 20.79 18.20 -7.04
C LEU A 16 21.69 17.21 -6.26
N ALA A 17 22.06 17.61 -5.04
CA ALA A 17 22.91 16.82 -4.14
C ALA A 17 22.30 16.87 -2.73
N GLY A 18 22.52 15.80 -1.95
CA GLY A 18 22.08 15.71 -0.55
C GLY A 18 21.84 14.27 -0.11
N ASP A 19 21.29 14.12 1.09
CA ASP A 19 21.01 12.80 1.72
C ASP A 19 19.73 12.11 1.18
N ARG A 20 19.02 12.76 0.24
CA ARG A 20 17.78 12.27 -0.37
C ARG A 20 18.08 11.53 -1.68
N LEU A 21 17.25 10.55 -2.02
CA LEU A 21 17.27 9.99 -3.38
C LEU A 21 16.85 11.04 -4.40
N VAL A 22 17.56 11.05 -5.53
CA VAL A 22 17.26 11.92 -6.67
C VAL A 22 17.06 11.07 -7.91
N GLY A 23 15.93 11.29 -8.58
CA GLY A 23 15.51 10.58 -9.77
C GLY A 23 14.03 10.80 -10.04
N LEU A 24 13.66 10.81 -11.32
CA LEU A 24 12.28 10.90 -11.73
C LEU A 24 11.58 9.54 -11.53
N VAL A 25 10.31 9.58 -11.16
CA VAL A 25 9.42 8.42 -11.05
C VAL A 25 8.32 8.52 -12.09
N ASP A 26 8.10 7.43 -12.83
CA ASP A 26 6.88 7.21 -13.59
C ASP A 26 6.04 6.13 -12.89
N MET A 27 4.91 6.54 -12.32
CA MET A 27 4.05 5.69 -11.50
C MET A 27 3.07 4.86 -12.33
N HIS A 28 3.14 4.91 -13.66
CA HIS A 28 2.11 4.29 -14.48
C HIS A 28 2.57 3.98 -15.91
N ILE A 29 3.04 2.75 -16.16
CA ILE A 29 3.37 2.26 -17.51
C ILE A 29 2.93 0.80 -17.72
N HIS A 30 2.69 0.43 -18.99
CA HIS A 30 2.24 -0.92 -19.36
C HIS A 30 3.18 -1.62 -20.37
N PRO A 31 4.42 -1.95 -20.01
CA PRO A 31 5.39 -2.56 -20.93
C PRO A 31 4.90 -3.89 -21.54
N ALA A 32 4.07 -4.66 -20.82
CA ALA A 32 3.54 -5.94 -21.28
C ALA A 32 2.08 -5.87 -21.82
N ALA A 33 1.54 -4.69 -22.12
CA ALA A 33 0.15 -4.51 -22.57
C ALA A 33 -0.25 -5.37 -23.78
N HIS A 34 0.69 -5.68 -24.67
CA HIS A 34 0.47 -6.58 -25.81
C HIS A 34 0.01 -8.01 -25.41
N LEU A 35 0.25 -8.45 -24.18
CA LEU A 35 -0.31 -9.70 -23.65
C LEU A 35 -1.68 -9.50 -23.00
N GLY A 36 -1.97 -8.27 -22.53
CA GLY A 36 -3.23 -7.89 -21.91
C GLY A 36 -4.35 -7.59 -22.90
N PHE A 37 -4.03 -6.87 -23.96
CA PHE A 37 -4.96 -6.59 -25.05
C PHE A 37 -4.81 -7.59 -26.21
N GLY A 38 -3.92 -8.58 -26.06
CA GLY A 38 -3.49 -9.46 -27.13
C GLY A 38 -2.66 -8.75 -28.20
N THR A 39 -1.85 -9.54 -28.90
CA THR A 39 -0.87 -9.03 -29.89
C THR A 39 -1.53 -8.36 -31.10
N GLU A 40 -2.83 -8.56 -31.26
CA GLU A 40 -3.62 -8.02 -32.35
C GLU A 40 -4.22 -6.63 -32.11
N LEU A 41 -4.34 -6.19 -30.85
CA LEU A 41 -4.90 -4.87 -30.51
C LEU A 41 -3.83 -3.90 -30.01
N VAL A 42 -2.90 -4.36 -29.17
CA VAL A 42 -1.69 -3.62 -28.83
C VAL A 42 -0.50 -4.36 -29.43
N TYR A 43 0.01 -3.81 -30.52
CA TYR A 43 1.06 -4.45 -31.31
C TYR A 43 2.46 -4.06 -30.81
N GLY A 44 3.30 -5.07 -30.59
CA GLY A 44 4.72 -4.91 -30.31
C GLY A 44 5.16 -5.41 -28.93
N ALA A 45 6.04 -6.40 -28.91
CA ALA A 45 6.65 -6.87 -27.67
C ALA A 45 7.69 -5.85 -27.14
N PRO A 46 7.83 -5.71 -25.80
CA PRO A 46 8.75 -4.75 -25.18
C PRO A 46 10.23 -5.18 -25.25
N ASP A 47 10.51 -6.40 -25.67
CA ASP A 47 11.84 -6.98 -25.82
C ASP A 47 11.96 -7.76 -27.14
N GLY A 48 13.04 -8.52 -27.30
CA GLY A 48 13.34 -9.28 -28.51
C GLY A 48 13.86 -8.42 -29.67
N ALA A 49 14.23 -9.11 -30.76
CA ALA A 49 14.76 -8.48 -31.95
C ALA A 49 13.69 -7.57 -32.60
N PRO A 50 13.95 -6.28 -32.81
CA PRO A 50 12.96 -5.34 -33.35
C PRO A 50 12.38 -5.76 -34.71
N ALA A 51 13.18 -6.45 -35.53
CA ALA A 51 12.74 -6.98 -36.81
C ALA A 51 11.67 -8.08 -36.69
N ASP A 52 11.58 -8.75 -35.53
CA ASP A 52 10.58 -9.77 -35.25
C ASP A 52 9.40 -9.20 -34.46
N THR A 53 9.64 -8.22 -33.60
CA THR A 53 8.63 -7.75 -32.64
C THR A 53 7.96 -6.43 -33.03
N LEU A 54 8.54 -5.66 -33.95
CA LEU A 54 8.01 -4.37 -34.42
C LEU A 54 7.94 -4.30 -35.95
N HIS A 55 7.74 -5.42 -36.62
CA HIS A 55 7.63 -5.45 -38.09
C HIS A 55 6.28 -4.89 -38.57
N ASP A 56 5.80 -5.36 -39.70
CA ASP A 56 4.53 -4.98 -40.29
C ASP A 56 3.33 -5.44 -39.41
N CYS A 57 2.51 -4.49 -38.94
CA CYS A 57 1.31 -4.77 -38.15
C CYS A 57 0.05 -5.05 -39.01
N GLY A 58 0.17 -5.07 -40.33
CA GLY A 58 -0.94 -5.02 -41.28
C GLY A 58 -1.82 -6.26 -41.21
N GLY A 59 -1.20 -7.42 -40.93
CA GLY A 59 -1.93 -8.67 -40.67
C GLY A 59 -2.90 -8.61 -39.48
N HIS A 60 -2.79 -7.59 -38.62
CA HIS A 60 -3.59 -7.39 -37.41
C HIS A 60 -4.50 -6.15 -37.48
N HIS A 61 -4.04 -5.06 -38.11
CA HIS A 61 -4.72 -3.76 -38.11
C HIS A 61 -5.41 -3.37 -39.44
N GLU A 62 -5.24 -4.13 -40.54
CA GLU A 62 -5.85 -3.79 -41.83
C GLU A 62 -7.35 -4.10 -41.91
N PHE A 63 -8.10 -3.21 -42.55
CA PHE A 63 -9.53 -3.38 -42.80
C PHE A 63 -9.79 -4.35 -43.96
N HIS A 64 -10.59 -5.40 -43.71
CA HIS A 64 -11.07 -6.32 -44.73
C HIS A 64 -12.59 -6.19 -44.93
N PRO A 65 -13.08 -5.62 -46.06
CA PRO A 65 -14.48 -5.22 -46.25
C PRO A 65 -15.54 -6.34 -46.20
N PHE A 66 -15.12 -7.61 -46.19
CA PHE A 66 -16.02 -8.77 -46.23
C PHE A 66 -15.89 -9.70 -45.01
N GLN A 67 -15.13 -9.32 -43.97
CA GLN A 67 -14.98 -10.09 -42.73
C GLN A 67 -15.60 -9.35 -41.54
N LEU A 68 -16.89 -9.57 -41.23
CA LEU A 68 -17.58 -8.95 -40.08
C LEU A 68 -17.19 -9.54 -38.70
N ARG A 69 -16.03 -10.22 -38.62
CA ARG A 69 -15.39 -10.81 -37.42
C ARG A 69 -13.86 -10.75 -37.60
N GLY A 70 -13.09 -10.90 -36.52
CA GLY A 70 -11.63 -10.82 -36.57
C GLY A 70 -11.10 -9.45 -37.01
N ASN A 71 -10.31 -9.40 -38.10
CA ASN A 71 -9.54 -8.22 -38.52
C ASN A 71 -10.40 -6.97 -38.80
N ALA A 72 -11.61 -7.07 -39.38
CA ALA A 72 -12.37 -5.85 -39.65
C ALA A 72 -12.97 -5.23 -38.39
N VAL A 73 -13.35 -6.03 -37.37
CA VAL A 73 -13.79 -5.50 -36.07
C VAL A 73 -12.61 -4.84 -35.37
N ARG A 74 -11.43 -5.48 -35.39
CA ARG A 74 -10.17 -4.88 -34.92
C ARG A 74 -9.86 -3.55 -35.59
N ALA A 75 -9.90 -3.47 -36.92
CA ALA A 75 -9.64 -2.23 -37.64
C ALA A 75 -10.61 -1.09 -37.27
N ASN A 76 -11.90 -1.41 -37.05
CA ASN A 76 -12.87 -0.43 -36.56
C ASN A 76 -12.57 0.02 -35.13
N VAL A 77 -12.28 -0.91 -34.22
CA VAL A 77 -11.93 -0.60 -32.83
C VAL A 77 -10.65 0.24 -32.77
N VAL A 78 -9.61 -0.13 -33.52
CA VAL A 78 -8.36 0.65 -33.66
C VAL A 78 -8.67 2.06 -34.19
N GLY A 79 -9.51 2.17 -35.23
CA GLY A 79 -9.96 3.47 -35.75
C GLY A 79 -10.68 4.32 -34.69
N THR A 80 -11.58 3.71 -33.91
CA THR A 80 -12.28 4.38 -32.80
C THR A 80 -11.32 4.80 -31.70
N LEU A 81 -10.41 3.93 -31.26
CA LEU A 81 -9.40 4.24 -30.24
C LEU A 81 -8.53 5.42 -30.69
N ARG A 82 -8.09 5.45 -31.95
CA ARG A 82 -7.33 6.58 -32.51
C ARG A 82 -8.12 7.89 -32.52
N ALA A 83 -9.44 7.82 -32.72
CA ALA A 83 -10.33 8.99 -32.70
C ALA A 83 -10.73 9.46 -31.28
N MET A 84 -10.54 8.62 -30.25
CA MET A 84 -10.79 9.01 -28.85
C MET A 84 -9.90 10.22 -28.50
N GLY A 85 -10.49 11.23 -27.86
CA GLY A 85 -9.78 12.45 -27.48
C GLY A 85 -9.72 13.56 -28.54
N GLY A 86 -10.48 13.44 -29.64
CA GLY A 86 -10.87 14.58 -30.49
C GLY A 86 -9.90 15.01 -31.59
N VAL A 87 -8.91 14.18 -31.95
CA VAL A 87 -7.97 14.49 -33.04
C VAL A 87 -8.55 13.95 -34.36
N ASP A 88 -8.93 14.85 -35.27
CA ASP A 88 -9.40 14.61 -36.65
C ASP A 88 -10.23 13.32 -36.85
N ALA A 89 -11.34 13.23 -36.12
CA ALA A 89 -12.48 12.44 -36.56
C ALA A 89 -13.13 13.12 -37.78
N THR A 90 -12.45 13.11 -38.92
CA THR A 90 -13.14 13.33 -40.20
C THR A 90 -13.80 12.01 -40.57
N PRO A 91 -15.14 11.90 -40.57
CA PRO A 91 -15.81 10.67 -41.00
C PRO A 91 -15.43 10.41 -42.46
N GLY A 92 -14.64 9.36 -42.70
CA GLY A 92 -14.11 9.02 -44.03
C GLY A 92 -12.60 9.22 -44.23
N TYR A 93 -11.87 9.72 -43.23
CA TYR A 93 -10.41 9.85 -43.27
C TYR A 93 -9.77 8.75 -42.42
N VAL A 94 -9.81 7.52 -42.93
CA VAL A 94 -8.78 6.53 -42.56
C VAL A 94 -7.49 7.09 -43.14
N ALA A 95 -6.81 7.98 -42.41
CA ALA A 95 -5.43 8.32 -42.74
C ALA A 95 -4.69 7.00 -42.87
N GLU A 96 -4.14 6.73 -44.06
CA GLU A 96 -3.43 5.49 -44.39
C GLU A 96 -2.54 5.10 -43.22
N HIS A 97 -2.98 4.13 -42.42
CA HIS A 97 -2.16 3.54 -41.39
C HIS A 97 -1.19 2.63 -42.12
N GLU A 98 -0.06 3.18 -42.57
CA GLU A 98 1.02 2.37 -43.13
C GLU A 98 1.47 1.43 -42.00
N ALA A 99 1.29 0.13 -42.22
CA ALA A 99 1.50 -0.86 -41.18
C ALA A 99 2.98 -1.13 -40.87
N ARG A 100 3.89 -0.64 -41.72
CA ARG A 100 5.33 -0.89 -41.62
C ARG A 100 5.95 -0.16 -40.42
N GLY A 101 6.37 -0.93 -39.43
CA GLY A 101 7.21 -0.47 -38.32
C GLY A 101 8.71 -0.48 -38.69
N TRP A 102 9.44 -1.40 -38.09
CA TRP A 102 10.90 -1.55 -38.22
C TRP A 102 11.36 -1.68 -39.69
N PRO A 103 12.51 -1.08 -40.07
CA PRO A 103 13.36 -0.19 -39.28
C PRO A 103 12.95 1.29 -39.34
N GLY A 104 11.97 1.65 -40.18
CA GLY A 104 11.71 3.04 -40.58
C GLY A 104 10.68 3.79 -39.74
N PHE A 105 9.73 3.09 -39.10
CA PHE A 105 8.69 3.64 -38.23
C PHE A 105 7.99 4.87 -38.81
N ARG A 106 7.51 4.79 -40.06
CA ARG A 106 7.06 6.00 -40.80
C ARG A 106 5.86 6.69 -40.16
N THR A 107 4.92 5.90 -39.67
CA THR A 107 3.58 6.33 -39.23
C THR A 107 3.27 5.97 -37.77
N TRP A 108 4.10 5.13 -37.12
CA TRP A 108 3.92 4.72 -35.73
C TRP A 108 5.27 4.36 -35.06
N PRO A 109 5.40 4.50 -33.73
CA PRO A 109 4.43 5.18 -32.87
C PRO A 109 4.46 6.70 -33.04
N THR A 110 3.33 7.34 -32.81
CA THR A 110 3.17 8.80 -32.74
C THR A 110 2.53 9.17 -31.39
N TRP A 111 2.48 10.47 -31.06
CA TRP A 111 1.95 10.92 -29.76
C TRP A 111 0.49 10.53 -29.48
N HIS A 112 -0.32 10.35 -30.53
CA HIS A 112 -1.73 9.94 -30.42
C HIS A 112 -1.93 8.45 -30.72
N ASP A 113 -0.84 7.69 -30.82
CA ASP A 113 -0.90 6.24 -30.94
C ASP A 113 -1.30 5.62 -29.61
N ARG A 114 -2.23 4.66 -29.66
CA ARG A 114 -2.76 3.95 -28.50
C ARG A 114 -2.60 2.43 -28.64
N THR A 115 -2.31 1.94 -29.85
CA THR A 115 -2.42 0.52 -30.21
C THR A 115 -1.06 -0.09 -30.57
N HIS A 116 0.03 0.64 -30.35
CA HIS A 116 1.38 0.14 -30.53
C HIS A 116 2.20 0.32 -29.26
N GLN A 117 3.23 -0.52 -29.12
CA GLN A 117 4.18 -0.48 -28.01
C GLN A 117 4.80 0.91 -27.87
N GLN A 118 4.88 1.41 -26.63
CA GLN A 118 5.45 2.71 -26.24
C GLN A 118 6.45 2.61 -25.08
N ALA A 119 6.63 1.42 -24.49
CA ALA A 119 7.48 1.16 -23.33
C ALA A 119 8.47 0.00 -23.58
N ARG A 120 9.11 -0.01 -24.75
CA ARG A 120 10.16 -0.96 -25.13
C ARG A 120 11.46 -0.77 -24.33
N VAL A 121 12.27 -1.83 -24.25
CA VAL A 121 13.52 -1.85 -23.45
C VAL A 121 14.50 -0.73 -23.80
N GLU A 122 14.76 -0.43 -25.07
CA GLU A 122 15.69 0.64 -25.47
C GLU A 122 15.15 2.03 -25.16
N TRP A 123 13.82 2.19 -25.21
CA TRP A 123 13.18 3.45 -24.86
C TRP A 123 13.21 3.68 -23.34
N LEU A 124 12.99 2.63 -22.55
CA LEU A 124 13.19 2.65 -21.10
C LEU A 124 14.65 2.92 -20.74
N GLU A 125 15.61 2.34 -21.47
CA GLU A 125 17.04 2.58 -21.27
C GLU A 125 17.37 4.06 -21.51
N ARG A 126 16.88 4.65 -22.60
CA ARG A 126 17.09 6.09 -22.85
C ARG A 126 16.42 6.96 -21.78
N ALA A 127 15.20 6.64 -21.35
CA ALA A 127 14.54 7.38 -20.28
C ALA A 127 15.34 7.30 -18.96
N TRP A 128 15.88 6.12 -18.65
CA TRP A 128 16.79 5.91 -17.51
C TRP A 128 18.08 6.74 -17.65
N GLN A 129 18.71 6.78 -18.83
CA GLN A 129 19.85 7.66 -19.10
C GLN A 129 19.51 9.15 -18.94
N GLY A 130 18.24 9.54 -19.13
CA GLY A 130 17.74 10.89 -18.87
C GLY A 130 17.27 11.16 -17.43
N GLY A 131 17.45 10.21 -16.52
CA GLY A 131 17.20 10.42 -15.09
C GLY A 131 15.96 9.75 -14.51
N LEU A 132 15.23 8.93 -15.29
CA LEU A 132 14.20 8.03 -14.75
C LEU A 132 14.84 6.98 -13.84
N ARG A 133 14.30 6.80 -12.63
CA ARG A 133 14.87 5.89 -11.61
C ARG A 133 13.88 4.92 -10.99
N VAL A 134 12.59 5.20 -11.05
CA VAL A 134 11.56 4.24 -10.64
C VAL A 134 10.46 4.21 -11.69
N VAL A 135 10.02 3.00 -12.03
CA VAL A 135 8.79 2.78 -12.80
C VAL A 135 7.85 1.86 -12.04
N VAL A 136 6.56 2.15 -12.07
CA VAL A 136 5.53 1.17 -11.70
C VAL A 136 5.04 0.52 -13.00
N ALA A 137 5.38 -0.75 -13.18
CA ALA A 137 5.02 -1.52 -14.36
C ALA A 137 3.77 -2.36 -14.08
N LEU A 138 2.67 -1.98 -14.73
CA LEU A 138 1.32 -2.46 -14.43
C LEU A 138 0.90 -3.54 -15.43
N ALA A 139 0.39 -4.67 -14.92
CA ALA A 139 -0.41 -5.58 -15.71
C ALA A 139 -1.81 -4.97 -15.92
N VAL A 140 -2.27 -4.90 -17.17
CA VAL A 140 -3.56 -4.30 -17.57
C VAL A 140 -4.35 -5.22 -18.48
N ASN A 141 -5.68 -5.22 -18.37
CA ASN A 141 -6.52 -6.06 -19.21
C ASN A 141 -7.90 -5.42 -19.40
N SER A 142 -8.54 -5.70 -20.54
CA SER A 142 -9.95 -5.40 -20.77
C SER A 142 -10.62 -6.61 -21.42
N ALA A 143 -11.40 -7.34 -20.62
CA ALA A 143 -12.16 -8.48 -21.13
C ALA A 143 -13.15 -8.08 -22.24
N LEU A 144 -13.74 -6.88 -22.15
CA LEU A 144 -14.61 -6.33 -23.19
C LEU A 144 -13.87 -6.17 -24.51
N LEU A 145 -12.74 -5.47 -24.50
CA LEU A 145 -11.98 -5.25 -25.74
C LEU A 145 -11.45 -6.57 -26.30
N ALA A 146 -10.95 -7.46 -25.45
CA ALA A 146 -10.43 -8.76 -25.87
C ALA A 146 -11.50 -9.63 -26.55
N ASP A 147 -12.70 -9.74 -25.96
CA ASP A 147 -13.80 -10.49 -26.56
C ASP A 147 -14.36 -9.80 -27.82
N LEU A 148 -14.47 -8.47 -27.81
CA LEU A 148 -14.96 -7.69 -28.96
C LEU A 148 -14.02 -7.83 -30.16
N THR A 149 -12.72 -7.87 -29.92
CA THR A 149 -11.68 -7.90 -30.95
C THR A 149 -11.14 -9.30 -31.25
N GLU A 150 -11.68 -10.33 -30.59
CA GLU A 150 -11.27 -11.74 -30.75
C GLU A 150 -9.75 -11.90 -30.66
N THR A 151 -9.14 -11.32 -29.62
CA THR A 151 -7.68 -11.35 -29.44
C THR A 151 -7.19 -12.74 -29.05
N LYS A 152 -5.92 -13.04 -29.38
CA LYS A 152 -5.29 -14.29 -28.92
C LYS A 152 -4.78 -14.14 -27.49
N GLY A 153 -4.88 -15.23 -26.75
CA GLY A 153 -4.43 -15.31 -25.36
C GLY A 153 -5.61 -15.37 -24.38
N PRO A 154 -5.31 -15.31 -23.07
CA PRO A 154 -6.35 -15.22 -22.06
C PRO A 154 -7.06 -13.87 -22.17
N THR A 155 -8.39 -13.90 -22.03
CA THR A 155 -9.22 -12.70 -22.04
C THR A 155 -9.68 -12.31 -20.63
N ASP A 156 -9.48 -13.19 -19.64
CA ASP A 156 -9.76 -12.93 -18.23
C ASP A 156 -8.60 -12.21 -17.52
N ASP A 157 -8.94 -11.35 -16.56
CA ASP A 157 -7.99 -10.47 -15.86
C ASP A 157 -6.92 -11.27 -15.12
N ARG A 158 -7.29 -12.34 -14.42
CA ARG A 158 -6.36 -13.13 -13.61
C ARG A 158 -5.26 -13.76 -14.44
N THR A 159 -5.62 -14.51 -15.48
CA THR A 159 -4.65 -15.24 -16.31
C THR A 159 -3.85 -14.28 -17.17
N SER A 160 -4.48 -13.21 -17.67
CA SER A 160 -3.82 -12.13 -18.42
C SER A 160 -2.78 -11.40 -17.57
N ALA A 161 -3.13 -11.04 -16.33
CA ALA A 161 -2.21 -10.38 -15.42
C ALA A 161 -1.00 -11.26 -15.06
N ASP A 162 -1.22 -12.56 -14.81
CA ASP A 162 -0.14 -13.50 -14.49
C ASP A 162 0.90 -13.57 -15.63
N LEU A 163 0.46 -13.60 -16.90
CA LEU A 163 1.36 -13.60 -18.06
C LEU A 163 2.18 -12.30 -18.14
N GLN A 164 1.53 -11.16 -17.91
CA GLN A 164 2.17 -9.85 -17.95
C GLN A 164 3.19 -9.68 -16.83
N ILE A 165 2.87 -10.07 -15.60
CA ILE A 165 3.77 -10.00 -14.44
C ILE A 165 5.07 -10.78 -14.73
N GLU A 166 4.97 -12.00 -15.27
CA GLU A 166 6.13 -12.80 -15.61
C GLU A 166 6.93 -12.22 -16.79
N ALA A 167 6.24 -11.65 -17.80
CA ALA A 167 6.90 -10.96 -18.91
C ALA A 167 7.69 -9.72 -18.43
N ILE A 168 7.15 -8.94 -17.50
CA ILE A 168 7.81 -7.76 -16.93
C ILE A 168 9.05 -8.17 -16.12
N LYS A 169 8.95 -9.23 -15.30
CA LYS A 169 10.11 -9.77 -14.58
C LYS A 169 11.22 -10.21 -15.53
N LYS A 170 10.85 -10.90 -16.61
CA LYS A 170 11.80 -11.35 -17.64
C LYS A 170 12.47 -10.16 -18.34
N LEU A 171 11.70 -9.15 -18.73
CA LEU A 171 12.19 -7.91 -19.33
C LEU A 171 13.25 -7.26 -18.42
N ALA A 172 12.92 -7.08 -17.13
CA ALA A 172 13.85 -6.48 -16.17
C ALA A 172 15.13 -7.31 -16.03
N ALA A 173 15.01 -8.64 -15.86
CA ALA A 173 16.13 -9.55 -15.69
C ALA A 173 17.10 -9.59 -16.89
N LEU A 174 16.61 -9.36 -18.11
CA LEU A 174 17.42 -9.40 -19.34
C LEU A 174 18.02 -8.04 -19.74
N SER A 175 17.60 -6.94 -19.11
CA SER A 175 17.98 -5.59 -19.52
C SER A 175 19.38 -5.13 -19.10
N GLY A 176 19.91 -5.66 -18.00
CA GLY A 176 21.19 -5.23 -17.41
C GLY A 176 21.16 -3.91 -16.63
N PHE A 177 20.11 -3.09 -16.76
CA PHE A 177 19.99 -1.79 -16.06
C PHE A 177 18.76 -1.67 -15.13
N MET A 178 17.84 -2.64 -15.17
CA MET A 178 16.65 -2.68 -14.31
C MET A 178 16.78 -3.68 -13.17
N ASP A 179 16.07 -3.46 -12.06
CA ASP A 179 15.80 -4.47 -11.03
C ASP A 179 14.33 -4.43 -10.62
N VAL A 180 13.69 -5.60 -10.52
CA VAL A 180 12.39 -5.69 -9.84
C VAL A 180 12.60 -5.55 -8.34
N VAL A 181 11.85 -4.66 -7.70
CA VAL A 181 11.95 -4.39 -6.26
C VAL A 181 10.62 -4.66 -5.57
N GLU A 182 10.69 -5.24 -4.37
CA GLU A 182 9.52 -5.67 -3.61
C GLU A 182 9.32 -4.90 -2.29
N ASN A 183 10.25 -4.00 -1.97
CA ASN A 183 10.16 -3.13 -0.80
C ASN A 183 10.99 -1.85 -0.99
N ALA A 184 10.73 -0.86 -0.12
CA ALA A 184 11.42 0.42 -0.17
C ALA A 184 12.94 0.32 0.04
N GLN A 185 13.43 -0.65 0.84
CA GLN A 185 14.88 -0.83 1.04
C GLN A 185 15.57 -1.30 -0.24
N GLU A 186 14.96 -2.23 -0.98
CA GLU A 186 15.42 -2.62 -2.32
C GLU A 186 15.37 -1.45 -3.29
N LEU A 187 14.26 -0.71 -3.33
CA LEU A 187 14.16 0.51 -4.15
C LEU A 187 15.31 1.49 -3.85
N ARG A 188 15.56 1.79 -2.57
CA ARG A 188 16.65 2.70 -2.19
C ARG A 188 18.01 2.17 -2.64
N ARG A 189 18.28 0.88 -2.48
CA ARG A 189 19.54 0.26 -2.93
C ARG A 189 19.70 0.31 -4.45
N THR A 190 18.66 -0.06 -5.20
CA THR A 190 18.67 -0.06 -6.67
C THR A 190 18.89 1.35 -7.23
N VAL A 191 18.13 2.34 -6.75
CA VAL A 191 18.27 3.73 -7.22
C VAL A 191 19.64 4.30 -6.86
N SER A 192 20.14 4.04 -5.64
CA SER A 192 21.47 4.48 -5.21
C SER A 192 22.61 3.83 -6.00
N ALA A 193 22.41 2.60 -6.48
CA ALA A 193 23.32 1.91 -7.40
C ALA A 193 23.24 2.45 -8.83
N GLY A 194 22.40 3.45 -9.10
CA GLY A 194 22.21 4.05 -10.41
C GLY A 194 21.35 3.24 -11.36
N ARG A 195 20.64 2.21 -10.88
CA ARG A 195 19.79 1.33 -11.69
C ARG A 195 18.33 1.80 -11.68
N LEU A 196 17.53 1.29 -12.63
CA LEU A 196 16.09 1.55 -12.68
C LEU A 196 15.33 0.55 -11.79
N ALA A 197 14.63 1.03 -10.78
CA ALA A 197 13.76 0.21 -9.94
C ALA A 197 12.41 -0.02 -10.64
N VAL A 198 12.01 -1.28 -10.78
CA VAL A 198 10.74 -1.70 -11.36
C VAL A 198 9.84 -2.23 -10.24
N VAL A 199 8.75 -1.51 -9.96
CA VAL A 199 7.72 -1.93 -9.00
C VAL A 199 6.61 -2.60 -9.79
N LEU A 200 6.33 -3.88 -9.51
CA LEU A 200 5.24 -4.59 -10.17
C LEU A 200 3.89 -4.11 -9.64
N GLY A 201 2.99 -3.77 -10.54
CA GLY A 201 1.63 -3.34 -10.22
C GLY A 201 0.55 -4.11 -10.99
N ILE A 202 -0.70 -3.93 -10.57
CA ILE A 202 -1.87 -4.46 -11.26
C ILE A 202 -2.98 -3.41 -11.38
N GLU A 203 -3.55 -3.34 -12.58
CA GLU A 203 -4.64 -2.46 -12.95
C GLU A 203 -5.59 -3.20 -13.90
N VAL A 204 -6.52 -3.94 -13.32
CA VAL A 204 -7.48 -4.75 -14.07
C VAL A 204 -8.88 -4.50 -13.55
N ASP A 205 -9.89 -4.70 -14.40
CA ASP A 205 -11.27 -4.38 -14.06
C ASP A 205 -11.83 -5.29 -12.94
N ALA A 206 -11.43 -6.55 -12.89
CA ALA A 206 -11.89 -7.54 -11.92
C ALA A 206 -10.75 -8.43 -11.39
N ILE A 207 -10.01 -7.93 -10.38
CA ILE A 207 -9.03 -8.72 -9.63
C ILE A 207 -9.66 -10.04 -9.16
N GLY A 208 -8.97 -11.15 -9.42
CA GLY A 208 -9.44 -12.51 -9.09
C GLY A 208 -10.54 -13.06 -10.00
N ASN A 209 -10.88 -12.36 -11.09
CA ASN A 209 -12.04 -12.64 -11.93
C ASN A 209 -13.36 -12.60 -11.14
N PHE A 210 -13.46 -11.73 -10.13
CA PHE A 210 -14.66 -11.54 -9.32
C PHE A 210 -15.74 -10.72 -10.06
N CYS A 211 -16.04 -11.08 -11.31
CA CYS A 211 -17.07 -10.50 -12.17
C CYS A 211 -17.86 -11.59 -12.90
N ALA A 212 -19.14 -11.35 -13.22
CA ALA A 212 -19.94 -12.34 -13.92
C ALA A 212 -19.77 -12.16 -15.42
N ARG A 213 -18.77 -12.83 -15.99
CA ARG A 213 -18.42 -12.72 -17.41
C ARG A 213 -19.59 -13.00 -18.38
N ARG A 214 -20.63 -13.73 -17.92
CA ARG A 214 -21.98 -13.84 -18.50
C ARG A 214 -22.98 -14.26 -17.40
N PRO A 215 -24.13 -13.59 -17.18
CA PRO A 215 -25.14 -14.08 -16.24
C PRO A 215 -25.76 -15.39 -16.77
N THR A 216 -25.51 -16.51 -16.09
CA THR A 216 -26.26 -17.75 -16.30
C THR A 216 -27.64 -17.61 -15.66
N GLY A 217 -28.61 -17.10 -16.43
CA GLY A 217 -30.02 -17.10 -16.06
C GLY A 217 -30.58 -15.75 -15.59
N ALA A 218 -31.83 -15.48 -15.97
CA ALA A 218 -32.56 -14.29 -15.54
C ALA A 218 -32.82 -14.35 -14.02
N GLY A 219 -32.26 -13.39 -13.27
CA GLY A 219 -32.53 -13.21 -11.83
C GLY A 219 -31.39 -13.52 -10.86
N ALA A 220 -30.20 -13.91 -11.32
CA ALA A 220 -29.01 -14.02 -10.47
C ALA A 220 -28.35 -12.65 -10.27
N ASP A 221 -27.80 -12.40 -9.07
CA ASP A 221 -27.01 -11.19 -8.81
C ASP A 221 -25.69 -11.26 -9.62
N PRO A 222 -25.40 -10.29 -10.50
CA PRO A 222 -24.40 -10.45 -11.56
C PRO A 222 -22.96 -10.09 -11.15
N ILE A 223 -22.66 -10.10 -9.85
CA ILE A 223 -21.28 -10.05 -9.34
C ILE A 223 -21.10 -11.33 -8.53
N PRO A 224 -20.10 -12.19 -8.84
CA PRO A 224 -19.73 -13.28 -7.94
C PRO A 224 -19.54 -12.69 -6.56
N HIS A 225 -20.11 -13.31 -5.54
CA HIS A 225 -19.92 -12.90 -4.15
C HIS A 225 -18.76 -13.71 -3.58
N PRO A 226 -17.47 -13.39 -3.90
CA PRO A 226 -16.38 -14.10 -3.27
C PRO A 226 -16.48 -13.88 -1.78
N THR A 227 -16.13 -14.91 -1.02
CA THR A 227 -15.99 -14.76 0.42
C THR A 227 -14.84 -13.79 0.72
N PRO A 228 -14.86 -13.11 1.88
CA PRO A 228 -13.72 -12.33 2.35
C PRO A 228 -12.39 -13.10 2.28
N ALA A 229 -12.39 -14.40 2.57
CA ALA A 229 -11.21 -15.26 2.49
C ALA A 229 -10.69 -15.40 1.05
N GLN A 230 -11.57 -15.67 0.08
CA GLN A 230 -11.17 -15.75 -1.34
C GLN A 230 -10.57 -14.43 -1.85
N VAL A 231 -11.11 -13.29 -1.39
CA VAL A 231 -10.53 -11.98 -1.70
C VAL A 231 -9.12 -11.86 -1.14
N THR A 232 -8.92 -12.17 0.14
CA THR A 232 -7.60 -12.07 0.76
C THR A 232 -6.60 -13.06 0.16
N ASP A 233 -7.01 -14.30 -0.13
CA ASP A 233 -6.15 -15.32 -0.74
C ASP A 233 -5.65 -14.90 -2.13
N GLU A 234 -6.51 -14.25 -2.93
CA GLU A 234 -6.11 -13.76 -4.25
C GLU A 234 -5.13 -12.58 -4.16
N LEU A 235 -5.36 -11.65 -3.23
CA LEU A 235 -4.44 -10.55 -3.00
C LEU A 235 -3.09 -11.08 -2.48
N ASP A 236 -3.12 -12.04 -1.55
CA ASP A 236 -1.92 -12.71 -1.03
C ASP A 236 -1.14 -13.42 -2.14
N ARG A 237 -1.84 -14.05 -3.10
CA ARG A 237 -1.24 -14.68 -4.28
C ARG A 237 -0.52 -13.66 -5.17
N LEU A 238 -1.17 -12.54 -5.50
CA LEU A 238 -0.56 -11.47 -6.31
C LEU A 238 0.67 -10.87 -5.61
N ILE A 239 0.58 -10.68 -4.29
CA ILE A 239 1.72 -10.21 -3.49
C ILE A 239 2.84 -11.25 -3.46
N ALA A 240 2.52 -12.54 -3.36
CA ALA A 240 3.51 -13.62 -3.48
C ALA A 240 4.14 -13.69 -4.89
N ALA A 241 3.41 -13.27 -5.93
CA ALA A 241 3.94 -13.09 -7.28
C ALA A 241 4.77 -11.81 -7.45
N GLY A 242 4.96 -11.01 -6.39
CA GLY A 242 5.82 -9.81 -6.40
C GLY A 242 5.07 -8.49 -6.61
N VAL A 243 3.74 -8.49 -6.79
CA VAL A 243 2.95 -7.26 -6.96
C VAL A 243 2.96 -6.42 -5.68
N ARG A 244 3.23 -5.13 -5.81
CA ARG A 244 3.35 -4.17 -4.69
C ARG A 244 2.56 -2.88 -4.90
N TYR A 245 1.91 -2.73 -6.04
CA TYR A 245 1.10 -1.57 -6.39
C TYR A 245 -0.25 -2.02 -6.93
N PHE A 246 -1.34 -1.58 -6.33
CA PHE A 246 -2.68 -2.10 -6.63
C PHE A 246 -3.63 -0.97 -6.98
N PHE A 247 -4.35 -1.13 -8.09
CA PHE A 247 -5.62 -0.47 -8.37
C PHE A 247 -6.76 -1.42 -8.02
N PRO A 248 -7.43 -1.27 -6.84
CA PRO A 248 -8.56 -2.12 -6.49
C PRO A 248 -9.76 -1.94 -7.43
N VAL A 249 -9.93 -0.76 -7.99
CA VAL A 249 -10.97 -0.43 -8.97
C VAL A 249 -10.31 0.26 -10.14
N HIS A 250 -10.67 -0.17 -11.34
CA HIS A 250 -10.18 0.38 -12.61
C HIS A 250 -11.38 0.95 -13.40
N LEU A 251 -11.49 0.72 -14.70
CA LEU A 251 -12.48 1.37 -15.57
C LEU A 251 -13.92 0.86 -15.38
N ALA A 252 -14.12 -0.25 -14.68
CA ALA A 252 -15.43 -0.83 -14.43
C ALA A 252 -15.81 -0.87 -12.94
N ASP A 253 -17.11 -0.73 -12.66
CA ASP A 253 -17.66 -1.14 -11.37
C ASP A 253 -17.38 -2.62 -11.15
N ASN A 254 -16.92 -2.97 -9.96
CA ASN A 254 -16.52 -4.34 -9.66
C ASN A 254 -16.94 -4.80 -8.25
N ALA A 255 -16.41 -5.94 -7.82
CA ALA A 255 -16.68 -6.51 -6.50
C ALA A 255 -16.24 -5.58 -5.35
N PHE A 256 -15.29 -4.68 -5.58
CA PHE A 256 -14.70 -3.83 -4.54
C PHE A 256 -15.31 -2.43 -4.50
N GLY A 257 -15.69 -1.82 -5.62
CA GLY A 257 -16.23 -0.47 -5.60
C GLY A 257 -16.86 -0.01 -6.90
N GLY A 258 -17.12 1.29 -6.98
CA GLY A 258 -17.52 1.96 -8.22
C GLY A 258 -16.36 2.64 -8.92
N SER A 259 -16.35 2.65 -10.25
CA SER A 259 -15.35 3.34 -11.06
C SER A 259 -15.78 4.78 -11.39
N ALA A 260 -14.83 5.66 -11.67
CA ALA A 260 -15.07 7.02 -12.13
C ALA A 260 -15.69 7.02 -13.53
N VAL A 261 -16.68 7.89 -13.76
CA VAL A 261 -17.26 8.10 -15.10
C VAL A 261 -16.71 9.36 -15.75
N TYR A 262 -16.03 9.21 -16.89
CA TYR A 262 -15.43 10.33 -17.60
C TYR A 262 -15.31 10.13 -19.12
N GLU A 263 -15.10 8.90 -19.59
CA GLU A 263 -15.05 8.57 -21.02
C GLU A 263 -16.23 7.66 -21.37
N PRO A 264 -17.19 8.11 -22.21
CA PRO A 264 -18.43 7.38 -22.48
C PRO A 264 -18.22 5.93 -22.92
N LEU A 265 -17.26 5.69 -23.82
CA LEU A 265 -17.01 4.35 -24.36
C LEU A 265 -16.40 3.40 -23.32
N LEU A 266 -15.59 3.91 -22.38
CA LEU A 266 -15.03 3.09 -21.29
C LEU A 266 -16.12 2.66 -20.29
N ALA A 267 -17.19 3.45 -20.14
CA ALA A 267 -18.31 3.10 -19.27
C ALA A 267 -19.05 1.81 -19.70
N LEU A 268 -18.87 1.36 -20.95
CA LEU A 268 -19.44 0.09 -21.43
C LEU A 268 -18.82 -1.14 -20.77
N SER A 269 -17.59 -1.04 -20.23
CA SER A 269 -16.94 -2.14 -19.50
C SER A 269 -17.77 -2.56 -18.29
N THR A 270 -18.34 -1.60 -17.55
CA THR A 270 -19.26 -1.89 -16.44
C THR A 270 -20.46 -2.72 -16.89
N ARG A 271 -21.08 -2.36 -18.02
CA ARG A 271 -22.23 -3.09 -18.57
C ARG A 271 -21.89 -4.52 -18.97
N TYR A 272 -20.72 -4.70 -19.60
CA TYR A 272 -20.23 -5.99 -20.05
C TYR A 272 -19.87 -6.91 -18.86
N LEU A 273 -19.21 -6.39 -17.82
CA LEU A 273 -18.74 -7.20 -16.68
C LEU A 273 -19.80 -7.47 -15.61
N THR A 274 -20.77 -6.57 -15.45
CA THR A 274 -21.74 -6.62 -14.35
C THR A 274 -23.18 -6.80 -14.80
N GLY A 275 -23.44 -6.83 -16.11
CA GLY A 275 -24.80 -6.89 -16.63
C GLY A 275 -25.61 -5.59 -16.44
N ARG A 276 -25.02 -4.51 -15.90
CA ARG A 276 -25.69 -3.25 -15.58
C ARG A 276 -24.81 -2.06 -15.93
N HIS A 277 -25.42 -0.94 -16.30
CA HIS A 277 -24.70 0.33 -16.47
C HIS A 277 -24.35 0.95 -15.11
N ALA A 278 -23.30 1.78 -15.08
CA ALA A 278 -22.97 2.57 -13.91
C ALA A 278 -24.16 3.46 -13.51
N THR A 279 -24.38 3.60 -12.20
CA THR A 279 -25.48 4.45 -11.70
C THR A 279 -25.01 5.89 -11.62
N ILE A 280 -25.59 6.77 -12.43
CA ILE A 280 -25.16 8.17 -12.56
C ILE A 280 -25.95 9.07 -11.63
N GLU A 281 -25.27 9.92 -10.87
CA GLU A 281 -25.89 10.95 -10.02
C GLU A 281 -25.27 12.34 -10.21
N PRO A 282 -25.98 13.42 -9.85
CA PRO A 282 -25.38 14.75 -9.78
C PRO A 282 -24.23 14.79 -8.76
N ALA A 283 -23.08 15.34 -9.16
CA ALA A 283 -21.98 15.57 -8.23
C ALA A 283 -22.32 16.74 -7.28
N PRO A 284 -22.03 16.63 -5.97
CA PRO A 284 -22.26 17.73 -5.04
C PRO A 284 -21.32 18.91 -5.36
N PRO A 285 -21.69 20.17 -5.13
CA PRO A 285 -20.83 21.31 -5.49
C PRO A 285 -19.41 21.27 -4.91
N VAL A 286 -19.24 20.71 -3.70
CA VAL A 286 -17.94 20.53 -3.04
C VAL A 286 -16.98 19.59 -3.80
N SER A 287 -17.52 18.74 -4.66
CA SER A 287 -16.76 17.86 -5.54
C SER A 287 -15.89 18.65 -6.51
N GLY A 288 -16.44 19.74 -7.07
CA GLY A 288 -15.79 20.47 -8.16
C GLY A 288 -15.85 19.74 -9.52
N ILE A 289 -16.56 18.61 -9.64
CA ILE A 289 -16.88 18.02 -10.95
C ILE A 289 -17.89 18.92 -11.68
N THR A 290 -17.51 19.36 -12.88
CA THR A 290 -18.34 20.24 -13.73
C THR A 290 -18.77 19.56 -15.02
N ALA A 291 -18.08 18.50 -15.45
CA ALA A 291 -18.38 17.81 -16.69
C ALA A 291 -19.68 16.99 -16.57
N PRO A 292 -20.60 17.09 -17.55
CA PRO A 292 -21.78 16.24 -17.59
C PRO A 292 -21.41 14.82 -18.02
N TYR A 293 -22.15 13.83 -17.52
CA TYR A 293 -22.12 12.48 -18.05
C TYR A 293 -22.72 12.47 -19.45
N ILE A 294 -21.93 12.00 -20.43
CA ILE A 294 -22.36 11.80 -21.80
C ILE A 294 -22.62 10.30 -21.97
N PRO A 295 -23.86 9.88 -22.30
CA PRO A 295 -24.14 8.48 -22.59
C PRO A 295 -23.27 7.93 -23.72
N PRO A 296 -22.81 6.66 -23.65
CA PRO A 296 -22.07 6.05 -24.74
C PRO A 296 -22.89 5.99 -26.02
N ASP A 297 -22.23 6.27 -27.15
CA ASP A 297 -22.80 6.10 -28.49
C ASP A 297 -21.78 5.41 -29.41
N LEU A 298 -22.16 4.26 -29.96
CA LEU A 298 -21.37 3.49 -30.93
C LEU A 298 -21.78 3.77 -32.39
N GLY A 299 -22.83 4.57 -32.60
CA GLY A 299 -23.53 4.65 -33.87
C GLY A 299 -24.19 3.32 -34.26
N TRP A 300 -24.99 3.33 -35.34
CA TRP A 300 -25.74 2.15 -35.76
C TRP A 300 -24.86 1.00 -36.24
N ILE A 301 -23.74 1.28 -36.94
CA ILE A 301 -22.79 0.27 -37.40
C ILE A 301 -22.06 -0.34 -36.20
N GLY A 302 -21.47 0.50 -35.34
CA GLY A 302 -20.69 0.03 -34.19
C GLY A 302 -21.53 -0.79 -33.23
N ARG A 303 -22.78 -0.38 -32.98
CA ARG A 303 -23.74 -1.17 -32.19
C ARG A 303 -24.02 -2.54 -32.81
N ALA A 304 -24.34 -2.60 -34.10
CA ALA A 304 -24.61 -3.86 -34.78
C ALA A 304 -23.38 -4.81 -34.78
N VAL A 305 -22.17 -4.24 -34.92
CA VAL A 305 -20.92 -5.00 -34.84
C VAL A 305 -20.71 -5.56 -33.42
N ALA A 306 -20.85 -4.72 -32.38
CA ALA A 306 -20.70 -5.13 -30.99
C ALA A 306 -21.74 -6.20 -30.60
N GLU A 307 -23.01 -6.00 -30.96
CA GLU A 307 -24.10 -6.96 -30.74
C GLU A 307 -23.80 -8.32 -31.40
N ARG A 308 -23.28 -8.31 -32.64
CA ARG A 308 -22.94 -9.52 -33.40
C ARG A 308 -21.72 -10.25 -32.82
N ALA A 309 -20.73 -9.51 -32.34
CA ALA A 309 -19.49 -10.06 -31.79
C ALA A 309 -19.72 -10.65 -30.40
N LEU A 310 -20.39 -9.89 -29.52
CA LEU A 310 -20.58 -10.23 -28.11
C LEU A 310 -21.84 -11.07 -27.85
N GLY A 311 -22.82 -11.02 -28.76
CA GLY A 311 -24.14 -11.62 -28.53
C GLY A 311 -25.01 -10.83 -27.55
N GLU A 312 -24.66 -9.58 -27.26
CA GLU A 312 -25.35 -8.70 -26.32
C GLU A 312 -25.35 -7.25 -26.82
N ASP A 313 -26.45 -6.55 -26.60
CA ASP A 313 -26.57 -5.11 -26.81
C ASP A 313 -26.07 -4.34 -25.59
N LEU A 314 -24.84 -3.83 -25.67
CA LEU A 314 -24.21 -3.03 -24.63
C LEU A 314 -24.90 -1.68 -24.41
N LEU A 315 -25.62 -1.15 -25.40
CA LEU A 315 -26.33 0.13 -25.30
C LEU A 315 -27.76 -0.04 -24.81
N ARG A 316 -28.18 -1.28 -24.53
CA ARG A 316 -29.47 -1.55 -23.93
C ARG A 316 -29.55 -0.94 -22.53
N ASP A 317 -30.66 -0.25 -22.27
CA ASP A 317 -31.01 0.33 -20.96
C ASP A 317 -29.95 1.32 -20.41
N VAL A 318 -29.22 2.01 -21.29
CA VAL A 318 -28.29 3.10 -20.89
C VAL A 318 -29.09 4.20 -20.16
N PRO A 319 -28.67 4.58 -18.94
CA PRO A 319 -29.40 5.57 -18.17
C PRO A 319 -29.28 6.97 -18.77
N ALA A 320 -30.40 7.69 -18.83
CA ALA A 320 -30.36 9.13 -19.09
C ALA A 320 -29.75 9.86 -17.87
N PRO A 321 -28.79 10.78 -18.06
CA PRO A 321 -28.20 11.51 -16.94
C PRO A 321 -29.26 12.38 -16.24
N PRO A 322 -29.30 12.39 -14.90
CA PRO A 322 -30.21 13.26 -14.16
C PRO A 322 -29.89 14.74 -14.40
N ALA A 323 -30.91 15.61 -14.40
CA ALA A 323 -30.71 17.04 -14.55
C ALA A 323 -29.90 17.62 -13.37
N THR A 324 -28.91 18.46 -13.67
CA THR A 324 -28.03 19.06 -12.65
C THR A 324 -27.49 20.42 -13.11
N ARG A 325 -27.04 21.24 -12.15
CA ARG A 325 -26.29 22.48 -12.37
C ARG A 325 -24.78 22.31 -12.15
N THR A 326 -24.36 21.12 -11.73
CA THR A 326 -22.97 20.67 -11.58
C THR A 326 -22.68 19.60 -12.64
N GLY A 327 -21.57 18.87 -12.52
CA GLY A 327 -21.35 17.66 -13.32
C GLY A 327 -21.97 16.40 -12.71
N HIS A 328 -21.56 15.26 -13.26
CA HIS A 328 -22.04 13.94 -12.84
C HIS A 328 -20.92 13.08 -12.28
N ARG A 329 -21.28 12.15 -11.40
CA ARG A 329 -20.39 11.14 -10.83
C ARG A 329 -21.08 9.79 -10.72
N ASN A 330 -20.31 8.74 -10.50
CA ASN A 330 -20.86 7.44 -10.18
C ASN A 330 -21.42 7.42 -8.74
N ALA A 331 -22.65 6.92 -8.58
CA ALA A 331 -23.34 6.79 -7.30
C ALA A 331 -22.84 5.59 -6.47
N ARG A 332 -22.05 4.68 -7.07
CA ARG A 332 -21.50 3.52 -6.37
C ARG A 332 -20.23 3.91 -5.60
N GLY A 333 -20.19 3.59 -4.31
CA GLY A 333 -19.01 3.72 -3.44
C GLY A 333 -18.31 2.38 -3.20
N LEU A 334 -17.47 2.33 -2.16
CA LEU A 334 -16.76 1.11 -1.78
C LEU A 334 -17.74 0.07 -1.21
N THR A 335 -17.59 -1.18 -1.62
CA THR A 335 -18.40 -2.29 -1.10
C THR A 335 -17.83 -2.80 0.23
N ALA A 336 -18.60 -3.65 0.93
CA ALA A 336 -18.08 -4.35 2.12
C ALA A 336 -16.86 -5.24 1.79
N LEU A 337 -16.86 -5.90 0.62
CA LEU A 337 -15.72 -6.69 0.15
C LEU A 337 -14.53 -5.79 -0.24
N GLY A 338 -14.79 -4.62 -0.84
CA GLY A 338 -13.76 -3.62 -1.11
C GLY A 338 -13.09 -3.13 0.18
N ALA A 339 -13.86 -2.90 1.24
CA ALA A 339 -13.31 -2.56 2.55
C ALA A 339 -12.46 -3.69 3.16
N VAL A 340 -12.80 -4.96 2.90
CA VAL A 340 -11.95 -6.12 3.26
C VAL A 340 -10.65 -6.10 2.46
N ALA A 341 -10.74 -5.93 1.14
CA ALA A 341 -9.59 -5.89 0.23
C ALA A 341 -8.62 -4.76 0.61
N VAL A 342 -9.11 -3.53 0.74
CA VAL A 342 -8.32 -2.35 1.10
C VAL A 342 -7.62 -2.54 2.45
N ARG A 343 -8.35 -2.96 3.49
CA ARG A 343 -7.72 -3.22 4.80
C ARG A 343 -6.69 -4.35 4.74
N HIS A 344 -6.91 -5.36 3.89
CA HIS A 344 -5.95 -6.43 3.71
C HIS A 344 -4.67 -5.93 3.01
N LEU A 345 -4.79 -5.17 1.93
CA LEU A 345 -3.65 -4.51 1.27
C LEU A 345 -2.86 -3.62 2.24
N MET A 346 -3.56 -2.85 3.09
CA MET A 346 -2.94 -2.05 4.15
C MET A 346 -2.15 -2.92 5.14
N ARG A 347 -2.72 -4.05 5.59
CA ARG A 347 -1.99 -5.00 6.46
C ARG A 347 -0.75 -5.59 5.79
N ARG A 348 -0.76 -5.74 4.46
CA ARG A 348 0.38 -6.24 3.68
C ARG A 348 1.42 -5.17 3.37
N GLY A 349 1.16 -3.89 3.65
CA GLY A 349 2.13 -2.80 3.48
C GLY A 349 2.45 -2.48 2.01
N VAL A 350 1.49 -2.72 1.10
CA VAL A 350 1.62 -2.44 -0.34
C VAL A 350 1.02 -1.08 -0.71
N LEU A 351 1.39 -0.54 -1.86
CA LEU A 351 0.87 0.74 -2.36
C LEU A 351 -0.55 0.53 -2.92
N ILE A 352 -1.47 1.41 -2.56
CA ILE A 352 -2.88 1.39 -3.00
C ILE A 352 -3.16 2.68 -3.76
N ASP A 353 -3.45 2.56 -5.04
CA ASP A 353 -3.84 3.66 -5.91
C ASP A 353 -5.33 3.93 -5.82
N VAL A 354 -5.70 5.21 -5.79
CA VAL A 354 -7.09 5.68 -5.77
C VAL A 354 -7.55 6.25 -7.11
N ASP A 355 -6.68 6.30 -8.11
CA ASP A 355 -7.09 6.62 -9.47
C ASP A 355 -8.09 5.58 -10.00
N HIS A 356 -8.89 5.99 -10.99
CA HIS A 356 -10.05 5.27 -11.54
C HIS A 356 -11.21 4.98 -10.59
N MET A 357 -11.04 5.06 -9.27
CA MET A 357 -12.16 4.96 -8.32
C MET A 357 -13.17 6.10 -8.51
N SER A 358 -14.45 5.81 -8.35
CA SER A 358 -15.47 6.85 -8.21
C SER A 358 -15.16 7.75 -7.02
N GLU A 359 -15.65 8.99 -7.03
CA GLU A 359 -15.43 9.93 -5.92
C GLU A 359 -15.93 9.35 -4.59
N ARG A 360 -17.05 8.60 -4.61
CA ARG A 360 -17.55 7.92 -3.40
C ARG A 360 -16.59 6.84 -2.92
N THR A 361 -16.06 6.03 -3.82
CA THR A 361 -15.09 4.97 -3.48
C THR A 361 -13.80 5.59 -2.93
N VAL A 362 -13.28 6.67 -3.54
CA VAL A 362 -12.12 7.41 -3.03
C VAL A 362 -12.37 7.91 -1.60
N GLU A 363 -13.53 8.52 -1.33
CA GLU A 363 -13.88 9.03 0.00
C GLU A 363 -13.99 7.92 1.07
N ASP A 364 -14.55 6.77 0.70
CA ASP A 364 -14.64 5.60 1.59
C ASP A 364 -13.25 5.01 1.89
N VAL A 365 -12.39 4.87 0.87
CA VAL A 365 -11.01 4.38 1.02
C VAL A 365 -10.16 5.34 1.85
N LEU A 366 -10.27 6.65 1.61
CA LEU A 366 -9.62 7.68 2.43
C LEU A 366 -10.06 7.60 3.88
N SER A 367 -11.35 7.37 4.15
CA SER A 367 -11.86 7.25 5.52
C SER A 367 -11.25 6.05 6.25
N ILE A 368 -11.05 4.93 5.55
CA ILE A 368 -10.32 3.76 6.10
C ILE A 368 -8.85 4.12 6.33
N ALA A 369 -8.20 4.72 5.33
CA ALA A 369 -6.78 5.07 5.41
C ALA A 369 -6.47 6.09 6.51
N GLU A 370 -7.34 7.07 6.75
CA GLU A 370 -7.21 8.04 7.84
C GLU A 370 -7.33 7.37 9.22
N ALA A 371 -8.24 6.41 9.35
CA ALA A 371 -8.40 5.64 10.59
C ALA A 371 -7.17 4.76 10.88
N GLU A 372 -6.57 4.18 9.84
CA GLU A 372 -5.39 3.31 9.94
C GLU A 372 -4.06 4.08 9.84
N ARG A 373 -4.09 5.41 9.60
CA ARG A 373 -2.94 6.26 9.30
C ARG A 373 -2.05 5.70 8.18
N TYR A 374 -2.68 5.22 7.12
CA TYR A 374 -2.04 4.53 6.02
C TYR A 374 -1.88 5.43 4.78
N PRO A 375 -0.70 5.53 4.16
CA PRO A 375 -0.53 6.29 2.92
C PRO A 375 -1.27 5.67 1.73
N LEU A 376 -1.82 6.53 0.89
CA LEU A 376 -2.42 6.16 -0.40
C LEU A 376 -1.73 6.94 -1.51
N VAL A 377 -1.87 6.49 -2.75
CA VAL A 377 -1.29 7.16 -3.92
C VAL A 377 -2.34 7.46 -4.98
N ALA A 378 -2.10 8.47 -5.82
CA ALA A 378 -2.85 8.76 -7.04
C ALA A 378 -1.83 8.87 -8.17
N GLY A 379 -1.69 7.83 -9.00
CA GLY A 379 -0.52 7.58 -9.84
C GLY A 379 -0.45 8.26 -11.21
N HIS A 380 -1.57 8.63 -11.85
CA HIS A 380 -1.57 9.12 -13.23
C HIS A 380 -2.68 10.11 -13.61
N THR A 381 -3.39 10.68 -12.63
CA THR A 381 -4.42 11.71 -12.89
C THR A 381 -3.92 13.12 -12.56
N GLY A 382 -4.85 14.07 -12.40
CA GLY A 382 -4.55 15.47 -12.13
C GLY A 382 -5.50 16.05 -11.09
N VAL A 383 -5.20 17.27 -10.63
CA VAL A 383 -6.14 18.08 -9.87
C VAL A 383 -7.27 18.55 -10.77
N ARG A 384 -8.50 18.55 -10.25
CA ARG A 384 -9.64 19.22 -10.88
C ARG A 384 -9.33 20.70 -11.05
N SER A 385 -8.99 21.09 -12.27
CA SER A 385 -8.79 22.48 -12.68
C SER A 385 -9.57 22.77 -13.98
N GLY A 386 -9.77 24.06 -14.27
CA GLY A 386 -10.48 24.50 -15.48
C GLY A 386 -12.01 24.34 -15.44
N GLY A 387 -12.64 24.58 -16.59
CA GLY A 387 -14.10 24.57 -16.76
C GLY A 387 -14.73 23.19 -17.04
N HIS A 388 -13.92 22.16 -17.28
CA HIS A 388 -14.37 20.81 -17.66
C HIS A 388 -13.69 19.72 -16.80
N ALA A 389 -13.98 19.73 -15.49
CA ALA A 389 -13.46 18.74 -14.56
C ALA A 389 -14.38 17.51 -14.50
N THR A 390 -13.85 16.33 -14.82
CA THR A 390 -14.53 15.03 -14.75
C THR A 390 -14.27 14.33 -13.41
N GLU A 391 -14.93 13.19 -13.19
CA GLU A 391 -14.69 12.35 -12.01
C GLU A 391 -13.28 11.73 -11.99
N ARG A 392 -12.61 11.59 -13.14
CA ARG A 392 -11.22 11.08 -13.27
C ARG A 392 -10.23 11.85 -12.41
N HIS A 393 -10.39 13.17 -12.32
CA HIS A 393 -9.48 14.05 -11.60
C HIS A 393 -9.84 14.13 -10.11
N HIS A 394 -8.85 14.46 -9.27
CA HIS A 394 -9.05 14.60 -7.83
C HIS A 394 -9.28 16.04 -7.39
N SER A 395 -10.12 16.23 -6.36
CA SER A 395 -10.28 17.55 -5.75
C SER A 395 -9.01 17.96 -4.96
N VAL A 396 -8.76 19.26 -4.81
CA VAL A 396 -7.70 19.78 -3.92
C VAL A 396 -7.85 19.26 -2.49
N ARG A 397 -9.09 19.05 -2.03
CA ARG A 397 -9.37 18.46 -0.71
C ARG A 397 -8.85 17.03 -0.61
N THR A 398 -9.16 16.19 -1.59
CA THR A 398 -8.69 14.80 -1.68
C THR A 398 -7.17 14.76 -1.67
N LEU A 399 -6.52 15.56 -2.53
CA LEU A 399 -5.06 15.62 -2.63
C LEU A 399 -4.39 16.08 -1.32
N ARG A 400 -5.00 17.02 -0.58
CA ARG A 400 -4.48 17.42 0.74
C ARG A 400 -4.60 16.32 1.80
N ARG A 401 -5.66 15.50 1.74
CA ARG A 401 -5.84 14.33 2.63
C ARG A 401 -4.81 13.24 2.32
N LEU A 402 -4.59 12.94 1.04
CA LEU A 402 -3.53 12.01 0.60
C LEU A 402 -2.16 12.47 1.14
N ARG A 403 -1.79 13.74 0.94
CA ARG A 403 -0.55 14.30 1.48
C ARG A 403 -0.44 14.19 2.99
N ALA A 404 -1.53 14.47 3.72
CA ALA A 404 -1.54 14.37 5.20
C ALA A 404 -1.25 12.95 5.70
N LEU A 405 -1.54 11.93 4.88
CA LEU A 405 -1.21 10.53 5.12
C LEU A 405 0.17 10.13 4.55
N ARG A 406 1.01 11.09 4.14
CA ARG A 406 2.29 10.85 3.45
C ARG A 406 2.12 10.14 2.10
N GLY A 407 0.97 10.35 1.46
CA GLY A 407 0.71 9.87 0.11
C GLY A 407 1.53 10.56 -0.95
N LEU A 408 1.53 9.98 -2.16
CA LEU A 408 2.25 10.46 -3.33
C LEU A 408 1.30 10.69 -4.50
N VAL A 409 1.65 11.62 -5.37
CA VAL A 409 0.91 11.95 -6.60
C VAL A 409 1.81 11.82 -7.83
N GLY A 410 1.26 11.23 -8.88
CA GLY A 410 1.81 11.20 -10.22
C GLY A 410 0.92 11.99 -11.18
N VAL A 411 1.50 12.94 -11.90
CA VAL A 411 0.79 13.79 -12.86
C VAL A 411 0.61 13.04 -14.18
N GLY A 412 -0.64 12.90 -14.63
CA GLY A 412 -0.97 12.47 -15.98
C GLY A 412 -0.48 13.45 -17.05
N ILE A 413 0.13 12.94 -18.12
CA ILE A 413 0.81 13.80 -19.11
C ILE A 413 0.11 13.89 -20.48
N GLY A 414 -0.94 13.08 -20.71
CA GLY A 414 -1.59 12.97 -22.02
C GLY A 414 -2.33 14.23 -22.51
N GLU A 415 -2.58 15.21 -21.64
CA GLU A 415 -3.24 16.49 -22.02
C GLU A 415 -2.26 17.54 -22.59
N GLY A 416 -0.96 17.22 -22.68
CA GLY A 416 0.04 18.08 -23.29
C GLY A 416 0.84 18.92 -22.30
N MET A 417 1.87 19.62 -22.81
CA MET A 417 2.91 20.23 -21.99
C MET A 417 2.42 21.32 -21.04
N ASP A 418 1.50 22.18 -21.49
CA ASP A 418 0.95 23.25 -20.65
C ASP A 418 0.17 22.68 -19.46
N HIS A 419 -0.59 21.61 -19.70
CA HIS A 419 -1.30 20.88 -18.65
C HIS A 419 -0.30 20.24 -17.67
N VAL A 420 0.74 19.57 -18.16
CA VAL A 420 1.79 19.00 -17.29
C VAL A 420 2.40 20.07 -16.38
N ALA A 421 2.75 21.22 -16.94
CA ALA A 421 3.32 22.32 -16.17
C ALA A 421 2.34 22.91 -15.15
N GLU A 422 1.06 23.05 -15.50
CA GLU A 422 0.01 23.48 -14.58
C GLU A 422 -0.14 22.49 -13.40
N GLN A 423 -0.26 21.20 -13.70
CA GLN A 423 -0.47 20.15 -12.71
C GLN A 423 0.71 20.02 -11.76
N VAL A 424 1.95 20.02 -12.27
CA VAL A 424 3.17 19.97 -11.43
C VAL A 424 3.19 21.16 -10.46
N ARG A 425 2.96 22.38 -10.95
CA ARG A 425 2.89 23.58 -10.09
C ARG A 425 1.75 23.50 -9.08
N ALA A 426 0.60 22.97 -9.47
CA ALA A 426 -0.54 22.80 -8.58
C ALA A 426 -0.21 21.84 -7.43
N GLN A 427 0.47 20.71 -7.70
CA GLN A 427 0.87 19.77 -6.66
C GLN A 427 1.95 20.33 -5.73
N ILE A 428 2.96 21.03 -6.27
CA ILE A 428 3.95 21.74 -5.45
C ILE A 428 3.28 22.80 -4.57
N SER A 429 2.33 23.56 -5.12
CA SER A 429 1.53 24.55 -4.37
C SER A 429 0.64 23.91 -3.31
N ASN A 430 0.17 22.68 -3.54
CA ASN A 430 -0.49 21.85 -2.55
C ASN A 430 0.48 21.22 -1.54
N GLY A 431 1.77 21.56 -1.62
CA GLY A 431 2.85 21.25 -0.68
C GLY A 431 3.36 19.81 -0.78
N TYR A 432 3.30 19.20 -1.96
CA TYR A 432 4.06 17.99 -2.25
C TYR A 432 5.54 18.35 -2.49
N GLU A 433 6.45 17.67 -1.79
CA GLU A 433 7.91 17.86 -1.97
C GLU A 433 8.49 17.01 -3.12
N GLY A 434 7.76 15.97 -3.54
CA GLY A 434 8.08 15.13 -4.69
C GLY A 434 6.82 14.91 -5.54
N VAL A 435 6.90 15.23 -6.83
CA VAL A 435 5.78 15.07 -7.78
C VAL A 435 6.22 14.11 -8.88
N ALA A 436 5.64 12.92 -8.92
CA ALA A 436 5.92 11.96 -9.98
C ALA A 436 5.15 12.31 -11.25
N ILE A 437 5.40 11.54 -12.31
CA ILE A 437 4.51 11.48 -13.49
C ILE A 437 3.80 10.13 -13.51
N GLY A 438 2.69 10.04 -14.24
CA GLY A 438 2.12 8.77 -14.68
C GLY A 438 1.89 8.88 -16.18
N SER A 439 2.76 8.26 -16.98
CA SER A 439 2.70 8.47 -18.43
C SER A 439 1.57 7.72 -19.12
N ASP A 440 1.17 6.60 -18.53
CA ASP A 440 0.21 5.67 -19.09
C ASP A 440 0.63 5.14 -20.49
N ALA A 441 1.96 5.07 -20.68
CA ALA A 441 2.54 4.55 -21.91
C ALA A 441 2.13 3.09 -22.13
N SER A 442 1.54 2.82 -23.31
CA SER A 442 0.93 1.54 -23.71
C SER A 442 -0.37 1.15 -22.99
N GLY A 443 -1.00 2.05 -22.22
CA GLY A 443 -2.30 1.82 -21.55
C GLY A 443 -3.53 2.29 -22.33
N LEU A 444 -3.40 2.47 -23.65
CA LEU A 444 -4.40 3.09 -24.53
C LEU A 444 -4.61 4.60 -24.30
N GLU A 445 -3.76 5.27 -23.52
CA GLU A 445 -3.74 6.73 -23.37
C GLU A 445 -2.88 7.39 -24.46
N ARG A 446 -3.17 8.65 -24.78
CA ARG A 446 -2.30 9.45 -25.65
C ARG A 446 -1.16 10.05 -24.84
N LEU A 447 -0.03 10.30 -25.49
CA LEU A 447 1.12 10.98 -24.90
C LEU A 447 1.16 12.46 -25.33
N PRO A 448 1.97 13.32 -24.70
CA PRO A 448 2.00 14.76 -24.99
C PRO A 448 2.13 15.09 -26.48
N ALA A 449 1.16 15.87 -27.00
CA ALA A 449 1.18 16.40 -28.36
C ALA A 449 2.36 17.38 -28.58
N PRO A 450 2.85 17.54 -29.83
CA PRO A 450 3.82 18.58 -30.13
C PRO A 450 3.26 19.97 -29.87
N ARG A 451 4.11 20.88 -29.40
CA ARG A 451 3.74 22.28 -29.19
C ARG A 451 3.64 23.07 -30.50
N PHE A 452 4.29 22.60 -31.57
CA PHE A 452 4.36 23.28 -32.85
C PHE A 452 3.72 22.45 -33.96
N ALA A 453 2.87 23.10 -34.76
CA ALA A 453 2.35 22.52 -35.98
C ALA A 453 3.30 22.79 -37.16
N GLY A 454 3.66 21.73 -37.90
CA GLY A 454 4.43 21.84 -39.14
C GLY A 454 5.96 21.82 -38.97
N PRO A 455 6.72 22.16 -40.02
CA PRO A 455 8.17 22.03 -40.02
C PRO A 455 8.85 22.93 -38.97
N VAL A 456 9.76 22.34 -38.19
CA VAL A 456 10.57 23.06 -37.19
C VAL A 456 11.96 23.39 -37.76
N PRO A 457 12.63 24.47 -37.30
CA PRO A 457 14.00 24.79 -37.70
C PRO A 457 15.00 23.69 -37.33
N LEU A 458 16.06 23.56 -38.13
CA LEU A 458 17.13 22.58 -37.88
C LEU A 458 18.28 23.15 -37.03
N ASP A 459 18.60 24.45 -37.18
CA ASP A 459 19.72 25.10 -36.51
C ASP A 459 19.42 25.47 -35.05
N ALA A 460 20.44 25.42 -34.21
CA ALA A 460 20.31 25.61 -32.77
C ALA A 460 19.79 27.01 -32.41
N THR A 461 20.23 28.06 -33.11
CA THR A 461 19.83 29.45 -32.84
C THR A 461 18.33 29.67 -33.01
N SER A 462 17.77 29.23 -34.13
CA SER A 462 16.34 29.40 -34.42
C SER A 462 15.47 28.57 -33.48
N ARG A 463 15.92 27.37 -33.10
CA ARG A 463 15.24 26.50 -32.13
C ARG A 463 15.23 27.12 -30.73
N ALA A 464 16.39 27.57 -30.25
CA ALA A 464 16.51 28.22 -28.94
C ALA A 464 15.64 29.49 -28.84
N ALA A 465 15.57 30.28 -29.91
CA ALA A 465 14.73 31.48 -29.97
C ALA A 465 13.22 31.20 -29.83
N ARG A 466 12.78 29.96 -30.06
CA ARG A 466 11.38 29.51 -29.93
C ARG A 466 11.12 28.67 -28.67
N GLY A 467 12.16 28.45 -27.84
CA GLY A 467 12.08 27.53 -26.71
C GLY A 467 11.85 26.08 -27.15
N MET A 468 12.43 25.67 -28.29
CA MET A 468 12.41 24.29 -28.77
C MET A 468 13.63 23.53 -28.22
N VAL A 469 13.51 22.21 -28.08
CA VAL A 469 14.65 21.34 -27.77
C VAL A 469 15.77 21.58 -28.77
N VAL A 470 17.00 21.78 -28.30
CA VAL A 470 18.20 21.82 -29.16
C VAL A 470 18.91 20.49 -29.03
N TYR A 471 19.10 19.82 -30.17
CA TYR A 471 19.77 18.53 -30.21
C TYR A 471 21.25 18.66 -30.53
N ALA A 472 22.08 17.73 -30.04
CA ALA A 472 23.53 17.71 -30.29
C ALA A 472 23.90 17.60 -31.78
N ASP A 473 22.98 17.13 -32.62
CA ASP A 473 23.15 17.06 -34.08
C ASP A 473 22.63 18.31 -34.82
N SER A 474 22.04 19.28 -34.13
CA SER A 474 21.61 20.54 -34.73
C SER A 474 22.82 21.40 -35.14
N PRO A 475 22.83 22.02 -36.33
CA PRO A 475 23.88 22.96 -36.72
C PRO A 475 24.05 24.09 -35.69
N GLY A 476 25.27 24.26 -35.18
CA GLY A 476 25.60 25.25 -34.17
C GLY A 476 25.18 24.89 -32.74
N ALA A 477 24.79 23.64 -32.47
CA ALA A 477 24.46 23.17 -31.13
C ALA A 477 25.68 23.24 -30.19
N PRO A 478 25.47 23.58 -28.91
CA PRO A 478 26.52 23.51 -27.92
C PRO A 478 26.89 22.03 -27.59
N PRO A 479 28.09 21.76 -27.05
CA PRO A 479 28.56 20.39 -26.79
C PRO A 479 27.71 19.60 -25.79
N ASP A 480 26.96 20.29 -24.94
CA ASP A 480 26.09 19.75 -23.90
C ASP A 480 24.61 19.68 -24.32
N ALA A 481 24.28 19.95 -25.59
CA ALA A 481 22.93 19.81 -26.11
C ALA A 481 22.40 18.36 -25.99
N LEU A 482 21.07 18.22 -25.96
CA LEU A 482 20.43 16.92 -25.75
C LEU A 482 20.73 15.95 -26.90
N THR A 483 21.10 14.72 -26.56
CA THR A 483 21.28 13.65 -27.55
C THR A 483 19.93 13.25 -28.13
N ARG A 484 19.73 13.41 -29.44
CA ARG A 484 18.47 13.06 -30.11
C ARG A 484 18.13 11.57 -29.98
N CYS A 485 16.85 11.25 -29.73
CA CYS A 485 16.38 9.87 -29.77
C CYS A 485 16.43 9.30 -31.20
N ARG A 486 17.07 8.14 -31.35
CA ARG A 486 17.18 7.40 -32.62
C ARG A 486 17.00 5.90 -32.37
N PHE A 487 16.25 5.23 -33.24
CA PHE A 487 16.04 3.78 -33.18
C PHE A 487 15.74 3.24 -34.58
N GLY A 488 16.51 2.24 -35.02
CA GLY A 488 16.51 1.83 -36.43
C GLY A 488 16.96 2.98 -37.34
N GLU A 489 16.18 3.25 -38.37
CA GLU A 489 16.39 4.38 -39.30
C GLU A 489 15.63 5.66 -38.85
N ARG A 490 14.80 5.57 -37.82
CA ARG A 490 13.98 6.67 -37.32
C ARG A 490 14.76 7.55 -36.34
N SER A 491 14.60 8.86 -36.51
CA SER A 491 15.00 9.89 -35.53
C SER A 491 13.77 10.72 -35.21
N TRP A 492 13.51 10.98 -33.93
CA TRP A 492 12.37 11.79 -33.51
C TRP A 492 12.80 13.23 -33.22
N ASP A 493 11.94 14.17 -33.59
CA ASP A 493 12.02 15.57 -33.20
C ASP A 493 10.80 15.91 -32.32
N PHE A 494 11.02 15.97 -31.00
CA PHE A 494 9.94 16.16 -30.03
C PHE A 494 9.13 17.44 -30.30
N SER A 495 9.78 18.53 -30.68
CA SER A 495 9.09 19.81 -30.92
C SER A 495 8.10 19.74 -32.09
N ALA A 496 8.36 18.86 -33.07
CA ALA A 496 7.50 18.67 -34.24
C ALA A 496 6.52 17.51 -34.11
N GLU A 497 6.90 16.47 -33.36
CA GLU A 497 6.20 15.18 -33.36
C GLU A 497 5.56 14.83 -32.01
N GLY A 498 5.93 15.51 -30.93
CA GLY A 498 5.50 15.23 -29.57
C GLY A 498 6.15 13.97 -28.99
N MET A 499 5.55 13.45 -27.92
CA MET A 499 6.03 12.27 -27.23
C MET A 499 5.43 11.01 -27.84
N ALA A 500 6.17 10.29 -28.68
CA ALA A 500 5.69 9.03 -29.27
C ALA A 500 5.78 7.81 -28.33
N HIS A 501 6.73 7.82 -27.39
CA HIS A 501 7.03 6.69 -26.50
C HIS A 501 7.83 7.17 -25.29
N ILE A 502 7.99 6.33 -24.25
CA ILE A 502 8.64 6.69 -22.97
C ILE A 502 10.07 7.21 -23.14
N GLY A 503 10.78 6.74 -24.17
CA GLY A 503 12.15 7.16 -24.48
C GLY A 503 12.30 8.63 -24.83
N LEU A 504 11.21 9.37 -25.07
CA LEU A 504 11.21 10.82 -25.30
C LEU A 504 10.93 11.64 -24.03
N LEU A 505 10.82 11.00 -22.87
CA LEU A 505 10.67 11.70 -21.58
C LEU A 505 11.78 12.74 -21.32
N PRO A 506 13.08 12.48 -21.63
CA PRO A 506 14.12 13.51 -21.54
C PRO A 506 13.87 14.73 -22.43
N ASP A 507 13.25 14.53 -23.59
CA ASP A 507 12.94 15.57 -24.56
C ASP A 507 11.77 16.43 -24.07
N LEU A 508 10.76 15.81 -23.47
CA LEU A 508 9.66 16.50 -22.78
C LEU A 508 10.21 17.42 -21.66
N LEU A 509 11.09 16.89 -20.81
CA LEU A 509 11.69 17.66 -19.71
C LEU A 509 12.54 18.82 -20.24
N GLU A 510 13.34 18.59 -21.28
CA GLU A 510 14.13 19.65 -21.91
C GLU A 510 13.22 20.73 -22.50
N GLU A 511 12.18 20.38 -23.25
CA GLU A 511 11.30 21.41 -23.84
C GLU A 511 10.50 22.16 -22.78
N LEU A 512 9.99 21.48 -21.75
CA LEU A 512 9.33 22.14 -20.62
C LEU A 512 10.26 23.18 -19.98
N TYR A 513 11.54 22.85 -19.83
CA TYR A 513 12.54 23.74 -19.25
C TYR A 513 12.89 24.91 -20.19
N VAL A 514 13.26 24.63 -21.44
CA VAL A 514 13.71 25.68 -22.37
C VAL A 514 12.59 26.57 -22.89
N ALA A 515 11.34 26.11 -22.84
CA ALA A 515 10.16 26.94 -23.09
C ALA A 515 9.81 27.83 -21.90
N GLY A 516 10.45 27.66 -20.74
CA GLY A 516 10.14 28.37 -19.50
C GLY A 516 8.84 27.91 -18.84
N LEU A 517 8.33 26.72 -19.22
CA LEU A 517 7.14 26.13 -18.61
C LEU A 517 7.45 25.48 -17.26
N LEU A 518 8.69 25.04 -17.02
CA LEU A 518 9.19 24.61 -15.71
C LEU A 518 10.54 25.26 -15.42
N GLY A 519 10.80 25.62 -14.17
CA GLY A 519 12.11 26.10 -13.71
C GLY A 519 12.83 25.06 -12.84
N ASP A 520 13.95 25.48 -12.25
CA ASP A 520 14.77 24.62 -11.39
C ASP A 520 14.01 24.08 -10.18
N ALA A 521 13.09 24.86 -9.61
CA ALA A 521 12.29 24.44 -8.45
C ALA A 521 11.29 23.34 -8.82
N GLU A 522 10.57 23.48 -9.94
CA GLU A 522 9.64 22.45 -10.38
C GLU A 522 10.35 21.18 -10.85
N LEU A 523 11.44 21.30 -11.61
CA LEU A 523 12.26 20.15 -11.99
C LEU A 523 12.86 19.46 -10.75
N GLY A 524 13.33 20.22 -9.77
CA GLY A 524 13.79 19.68 -8.49
C GLY A 524 12.70 18.88 -7.79
N GLY A 525 11.49 19.43 -7.68
CA GLY A 525 10.32 18.73 -7.13
C GLY A 525 9.97 17.46 -7.89
N MET A 526 10.10 17.45 -9.21
CA MET A 526 9.91 16.23 -10.01
C MET A 526 10.99 15.18 -9.74
N PHE A 527 12.25 15.59 -9.63
CA PHE A 527 13.38 14.67 -9.39
C PHE A 527 13.52 14.24 -7.92
N TYR A 528 12.84 14.87 -6.97
CA TYR A 528 12.70 14.33 -5.61
C TYR A 528 11.57 13.29 -5.48
N SER A 529 10.86 12.97 -6.57
CA SER A 529 9.81 11.94 -6.56
C SER A 529 10.34 10.55 -6.17
N ALA A 530 11.61 10.21 -6.46
CA ALA A 530 12.19 8.94 -6.04
C ALA A 530 12.29 8.82 -4.50
N GLU A 531 12.68 9.90 -3.82
CA GLU A 531 12.68 9.95 -2.36
C GLU A 531 11.25 9.90 -1.82
N ALA A 532 10.34 10.68 -2.41
CA ALA A 532 8.94 10.71 -1.97
C ALA A 532 8.28 9.32 -2.11
N PHE A 533 8.53 8.60 -3.20
CA PHE A 533 8.07 7.22 -3.39
C PHE A 533 8.62 6.26 -2.34
N ALA A 534 9.93 6.33 -2.05
CA ALA A 534 10.56 5.52 -1.01
C ALA A 534 9.92 5.77 0.35
N VAL A 535 9.76 7.05 0.74
CA VAL A 535 9.17 7.45 2.02
C VAL A 535 7.72 7.04 2.15
N THR A 536 6.91 7.21 1.09
CA THR A 536 5.51 6.76 1.07
C THR A 536 5.43 5.24 1.26
N TRP A 537 6.27 4.47 0.57
CA TRP A 537 6.26 3.01 0.69
C TRP A 537 6.79 2.52 2.05
N GLU A 538 7.79 3.19 2.63
CA GLU A 538 8.23 2.96 4.02
C GLU A 538 7.09 3.23 5.00
N ALA A 539 6.33 4.30 4.78
CA ALA A 539 5.19 4.65 5.61
C ALA A 539 4.06 3.60 5.51
N CYS A 540 3.78 3.06 4.32
CA CYS A 540 2.85 1.93 4.14
C CYS A 540 3.23 0.74 5.02
N ARG A 541 4.52 0.38 5.06
CA ARG A 541 4.97 -0.68 5.97
C ARG A 541 4.78 -0.27 7.42
N SER A 542 5.26 0.90 7.83
CA SER A 542 5.17 1.38 9.23
C SER A 542 3.75 1.57 9.75
N GLY A 543 2.78 1.80 8.85
CA GLY A 543 1.35 1.92 9.15
C GLY A 543 0.65 0.56 9.30
N ALA A 544 1.24 -0.53 8.80
CA ALA A 544 0.72 -1.87 9.07
C ALA A 544 0.90 -2.20 10.57
N PRO A 545 -0.17 -2.53 11.33
CA PRO A 545 -0.08 -2.77 12.77
C PRO A 545 1.02 -3.77 13.15
N ASP A 546 1.27 -4.79 12.32
CA ASP A 546 2.25 -5.83 12.64
C ASP A 546 3.71 -5.51 12.27
N SER A 547 3.98 -4.45 11.50
CA SER A 547 5.35 -4.10 11.07
C SER A 547 6.20 -3.46 12.18
N ARG A 548 5.55 -2.92 13.22
CA ARG A 548 6.18 -2.28 14.38
C ARG A 548 6.59 -3.27 15.46
N TRP A 549 6.42 -4.56 15.22
CA TRP A 549 6.86 -5.63 16.11
C TRP A 549 8.20 -6.17 15.64
N THR A 550 9.23 -6.02 16.48
CA THR A 550 10.53 -6.65 16.26
C THR A 550 10.51 -8.05 16.84
N LEU A 551 10.80 -9.06 16.03
CA LEU A 551 11.02 -10.42 16.51
C LEU A 551 12.28 -10.49 17.38
N LEU A 552 12.13 -10.88 18.65
CA LEU A 552 13.23 -11.05 19.59
C LEU A 552 13.70 -12.49 19.69
N ASP A 553 12.81 -13.45 19.48
CA ASP A 553 13.11 -14.88 19.57
C ASP A 553 12.07 -15.72 18.82
N ASP A 554 12.49 -16.85 18.26
CA ASP A 554 11.64 -17.80 17.52
C ASP A 554 11.66 -19.22 18.13
N ASN A 555 12.02 -19.35 19.42
CA ASN A 555 12.09 -20.64 20.08
C ASN A 555 10.68 -21.13 20.50
N PRO A 556 10.22 -22.28 19.98
CA PRO A 556 8.90 -22.82 20.30
C PRO A 556 8.74 -23.25 21.77
N ALA A 557 9.84 -23.36 22.53
CA ALA A 557 9.80 -23.72 23.94
C ALA A 557 9.39 -22.55 24.85
N THR A 558 9.28 -21.31 24.34
CA THR A 558 8.91 -20.13 25.14
C THR A 558 7.48 -20.27 25.69
N GLU A 559 7.34 -20.53 26.98
CA GLU A 559 6.04 -20.66 27.66
C GLU A 559 5.60 -19.32 28.27
N LEU A 560 6.53 -18.64 28.95
CA LEU A 560 6.26 -17.43 29.72
C LEU A 560 7.38 -16.40 29.54
N VAL A 561 7.03 -15.12 29.66
CA VAL A 561 7.97 -14.01 29.58
C VAL A 561 7.77 -13.09 30.78
N ALA A 562 8.87 -12.69 31.42
CA ALA A 562 8.86 -11.74 32.52
C ALA A 562 9.80 -10.57 32.21
N ALA A 563 9.33 -9.34 32.44
CA ALA A 563 10.08 -8.14 32.08
C ALA A 563 9.91 -7.01 33.11
N ALA A 564 11.00 -6.34 33.48
CA ALA A 564 10.98 -5.13 34.30
C ALA A 564 12.16 -4.22 33.96
N TRP A 565 11.94 -2.91 33.89
CA TRP A 565 12.98 -1.86 33.73
C TRP A 565 14.10 -2.17 32.72
N GLY A 566 13.74 -2.72 31.55
CA GLY A 566 14.68 -3.03 30.47
C GLY A 566 15.29 -4.44 30.52
N ARG A 567 15.05 -5.21 31.58
CA ARG A 567 15.39 -6.64 31.68
C ARG A 567 14.25 -7.49 31.15
N LEU A 568 14.59 -8.56 30.45
CA LEU A 568 13.65 -9.48 29.82
C LEU A 568 14.14 -10.90 29.99
N PHE A 569 13.26 -11.77 30.48
CA PHE A 569 13.53 -13.18 30.70
C PHE A 569 12.47 -14.05 30.03
N GLN A 570 12.91 -15.18 29.50
CA GLN A 570 12.04 -16.27 29.05
C GLN A 570 12.11 -17.43 30.03
N LEU A 571 10.96 -18.03 30.31
CA LEU A 571 10.85 -19.35 30.92
C LEU A 571 10.36 -20.32 29.85
N HIS A 572 11.15 -21.36 29.62
CA HIS A 572 10.77 -22.42 28.69
C HIS A 572 9.88 -23.47 29.38
N ASP A 573 9.10 -24.20 28.59
CA ASP A 573 8.19 -25.28 29.02
C ASP A 573 8.87 -26.39 29.86
N ASN A 574 10.20 -26.54 29.71
CA ASN A 574 11.05 -27.47 30.43
C ASN A 574 11.73 -26.88 31.68
N GLY A 575 11.38 -25.66 32.09
CA GLY A 575 11.90 -24.99 33.28
C GLY A 575 13.18 -24.18 33.08
N ARG A 576 13.79 -24.19 31.88
CA ARG A 576 15.00 -23.41 31.60
C ARG A 576 14.70 -21.90 31.57
N ILE A 577 15.62 -21.09 32.10
CA ILE A 577 15.49 -19.63 32.12
C ILE A 577 16.57 -19.00 31.25
N TRP A 578 16.16 -18.03 30.43
CA TRP A 578 17.04 -17.26 29.56
C TRP A 578 16.88 -15.76 29.81
N GLU A 579 17.98 -15.01 29.85
CA GLU A 579 18.04 -13.56 29.94
C GLU A 579 18.37 -12.94 28.59
N TYR A 580 17.62 -11.93 28.17
CA TYR A 580 17.87 -11.21 26.93
C TYR A 580 19.10 -10.30 27.07
N THR A 581 20.09 -10.48 26.21
CA THR A 581 21.35 -9.72 26.20
C THR A 581 21.35 -8.51 25.26
N GLY A 582 20.23 -8.27 24.54
CA GLY A 582 20.03 -7.07 23.74
C GLY A 582 20.09 -7.27 22.22
N VAL A 583 20.62 -8.40 21.74
CA VAL A 583 20.68 -8.71 20.30
C VAL A 583 19.45 -9.54 19.89
N PRO A 584 18.61 -9.09 18.93
CA PRO A 584 17.45 -9.87 18.49
C PRO A 584 17.85 -11.26 17.97
N ARG A 585 17.03 -12.28 18.24
CA ARG A 585 17.17 -13.71 17.90
C ARG A 585 18.35 -14.47 18.50
N VAL A 586 19.51 -13.83 18.66
CA VAL A 586 20.75 -14.50 19.11
C VAL A 586 21.25 -14.03 20.47
N GLY A 587 20.69 -12.95 21.00
CA GLY A 587 21.08 -12.35 22.26
C GLY A 587 20.30 -12.90 23.43
N TRP A 588 20.46 -14.19 23.72
CA TRP A 588 19.90 -14.84 24.90
C TRP A 588 20.98 -15.60 25.64
N ALA A 589 21.08 -15.38 26.95
CA ALA A 589 21.99 -16.10 27.83
C ALA A 589 21.17 -17.02 28.74
N GLU A 590 21.47 -18.31 28.74
CA GLU A 590 20.87 -19.24 29.70
C GLU A 590 21.40 -18.97 31.10
N ILE A 591 20.49 -18.87 32.07
CA ILE A 591 20.81 -18.59 33.47
C ILE A 591 20.42 -19.71 34.43
N ASP A 592 19.50 -20.60 34.05
CA ASP A 592 19.06 -21.73 34.88
C ASP A 592 18.52 -22.89 34.04
N THR A 593 18.63 -24.12 34.56
CA THR A 593 18.22 -25.37 33.87
C THR A 593 17.29 -26.24 34.72
N ASN A 594 16.78 -25.73 35.84
CA ASN A 594 16.03 -26.52 36.79
C ASN A 594 14.59 -26.75 36.30
N PRO A 595 14.19 -28.01 36.06
CA PRO A 595 12.85 -28.33 35.55
C PRO A 595 11.73 -28.03 36.56
N ALA A 596 12.08 -27.76 37.82
CA ALA A 596 11.10 -27.38 38.84
C ALA A 596 10.58 -25.96 38.66
N THR A 597 11.23 -25.08 37.90
CA THR A 597 10.80 -23.68 37.76
C THR A 597 9.43 -23.57 37.07
N LYS A 598 8.51 -22.83 37.71
CA LYS A 598 7.12 -22.64 37.24
C LYS A 598 6.66 -21.19 37.18
N ALA A 599 7.41 -20.25 37.74
CA ALA A 599 7.11 -18.83 37.62
C ALA A 599 8.38 -18.00 37.83
N LEU A 600 8.41 -16.84 37.19
CA LEU A 600 9.43 -15.81 37.36
C LEU A 600 8.80 -14.52 37.87
N LEU A 601 9.51 -13.82 38.75
CA LEU A 601 9.19 -12.45 39.14
C LEU A 601 10.45 -11.60 38.94
N VAL A 602 10.33 -10.56 38.12
CA VAL A 602 11.44 -9.69 37.75
C VAL A 602 11.16 -8.30 38.32
N THR A 603 12.13 -7.73 39.02
CA THR A 603 12.12 -6.32 39.44
C THR A 603 13.25 -5.58 38.73
N GLU A 604 13.42 -4.28 39.02
CA GLU A 604 14.53 -3.50 38.49
C GLU A 604 15.89 -4.15 38.76
N LYS A 605 16.09 -4.70 39.97
CA LYS A 605 17.38 -5.23 40.43
C LYS A 605 17.38 -6.75 40.59
N GLU A 606 16.25 -7.35 40.91
CA GLU A 606 16.18 -8.73 41.37
C GLU A 606 15.45 -9.63 40.38
N LEU A 607 15.83 -10.90 40.37
CA LEU A 607 15.10 -11.97 39.69
C LEU A 607 14.78 -13.05 40.72
N TYR A 608 13.51 -13.43 40.78
CA TYR A 608 13.04 -14.53 41.62
C TYR A 608 12.45 -15.64 40.75
N GLN A 609 12.64 -16.88 41.18
CA GLN A 609 11.96 -18.04 40.61
C GLN A 609 11.18 -18.79 41.69
N ARG A 610 10.02 -19.34 41.30
CA ARG A 610 9.24 -20.25 42.12
C ARG A 610 9.29 -21.65 41.52
N HIS A 611 9.62 -22.63 42.34
CA HIS A 611 9.61 -24.04 41.96
C HIS A 611 8.22 -24.67 42.12
N SER A 612 8.00 -25.81 41.48
CA SER A 612 6.74 -26.58 41.52
C SER A 612 6.37 -27.06 42.92
N ASN A 613 7.35 -27.18 43.82
CA ASN A 613 7.18 -27.53 45.22
C ASN A 613 7.00 -26.30 46.15
N GLY A 614 6.77 -25.10 45.60
CA GLY A 614 6.57 -23.86 46.36
C GLY A 614 7.85 -23.12 46.73
N ALA A 615 9.03 -23.72 46.60
CA ALA A 615 10.28 -23.06 46.98
C ALA A 615 10.53 -21.78 46.18
N ILE A 616 11.02 -20.75 46.87
CA ILE A 616 11.33 -19.42 46.32
C ILE A 616 12.84 -19.24 46.30
N TYR A 617 13.40 -18.91 45.15
CA TYR A 617 14.83 -18.59 45.01
C TYR A 617 15.02 -17.18 44.46
N ARG A 618 16.04 -16.50 44.96
CA ARG A 618 16.55 -15.21 44.44
C ARG A 618 17.85 -15.41 43.68
N TYR A 619 17.95 -14.84 42.49
CA TYR A 619 19.15 -14.90 41.67
C TYR A 619 20.23 -13.98 42.23
N THR A 620 21.45 -14.50 42.41
CA THR A 620 22.61 -13.77 42.95
C THR A 620 23.60 -13.35 41.86
N GLY A 621 23.24 -13.51 40.58
CA GLY A 621 24.00 -12.99 39.44
C GLY A 621 24.99 -13.96 38.79
N THR A 622 25.13 -15.19 39.27
CA THR A 622 25.98 -16.21 38.63
C THR A 622 25.10 -17.24 37.91
N PRO A 623 25.23 -17.43 36.58
CA PRO A 623 24.45 -18.43 35.85
C PRO A 623 24.58 -19.82 36.46
N TYR A 624 23.49 -20.59 36.44
CA TYR A 624 23.33 -21.96 36.92
C TYR A 624 23.48 -22.18 38.44
N THR A 625 24.33 -21.40 39.13
CA THR A 625 24.75 -21.66 40.52
C THR A 625 24.41 -20.54 41.48
N GLY A 626 24.14 -19.33 40.97
CA GLY A 626 23.85 -18.14 41.75
C GLY A 626 22.38 -18.05 42.14
N TRP A 627 21.89 -18.97 42.96
CA TRP A 627 20.52 -18.93 43.47
C TRP A 627 20.50 -19.12 44.99
N GLN A 628 19.86 -18.19 45.69
CA GLN A 628 19.67 -18.25 47.14
C GLN A 628 18.23 -18.64 47.45
N LEU A 629 18.05 -19.74 48.19
CA LEU A 629 16.75 -20.15 48.73
C LEU A 629 16.26 -19.11 49.74
N LEU A 630 15.07 -18.54 49.51
CA LEU A 630 14.41 -17.57 50.38
C LEU A 630 13.27 -18.19 51.20
N ASP A 631 12.59 -19.19 50.66
CA ASP A 631 11.52 -19.93 51.34
C ASP A 631 11.38 -21.33 50.72
N GLY A 632 10.98 -22.31 51.52
CA GLY A 632 10.71 -23.69 51.10
C GLY A 632 9.25 -24.12 51.36
N ASN A 633 8.34 -23.18 51.63
CA ASN A 633 6.95 -23.50 51.94
C ASN A 633 6.20 -24.07 50.72
N PRO A 634 5.61 -25.28 50.81
CA PRO A 634 4.91 -25.89 49.68
C PRO A 634 3.61 -25.20 49.29
N ARG A 635 3.07 -24.32 50.14
CA ARG A 635 1.82 -23.60 49.85
C ARG A 635 2.01 -22.43 48.89
N THR A 636 3.23 -21.99 48.61
CA THR A 636 3.48 -20.82 47.77
C THR A 636 3.04 -21.06 46.33
N VAL A 637 2.07 -20.27 45.86
CA VAL A 637 1.47 -20.36 44.52
C VAL A 637 1.67 -19.12 43.64
N ARG A 638 1.88 -17.94 44.23
CA ARG A 638 2.16 -16.69 43.49
C ARG A 638 3.21 -15.85 44.20
N LEU A 639 3.92 -15.03 43.41
CA LEU A 639 4.88 -14.03 43.87
C LEU A 639 4.49 -12.67 43.31
N ALA A 640 4.68 -11.60 44.10
CA ALA A 640 4.53 -10.23 43.66
C ALA A 640 5.62 -9.33 44.27
N ALA A 641 5.94 -8.22 43.62
CA ALA A 641 6.88 -7.23 44.14
C ALA A 641 6.29 -5.82 44.12
N ARG A 642 6.47 -5.08 45.22
CA ARG A 642 6.17 -3.65 45.31
C ARG A 642 7.47 -2.92 45.61
N GLY A 643 8.09 -2.34 44.59
CA GLY A 643 9.45 -1.81 44.73
C GLY A 643 10.44 -2.93 45.08
N GLU A 644 11.13 -2.80 46.23
CA GLU A 644 12.04 -3.82 46.76
C GLU A 644 11.35 -4.83 47.68
N ASP A 645 10.07 -4.61 48.05
CA ASP A 645 9.31 -5.53 48.90
C ASP A 645 8.85 -6.76 48.10
N LEU A 646 9.11 -7.94 48.63
CA LEU A 646 8.67 -9.23 48.04
C LEU A 646 7.48 -9.80 48.83
N PHE A 647 6.48 -10.29 48.10
CA PHE A 647 5.28 -10.92 48.66
C PHE A 647 5.05 -12.30 48.05
N GLN A 648 4.39 -13.15 48.83
CA GLN A 648 3.93 -14.45 48.37
C GLN A 648 2.47 -14.70 48.77
N LEU A 649 1.77 -15.46 47.91
CA LEU A 649 0.43 -15.98 48.18
C LEU A 649 0.52 -17.48 48.40
N HIS A 650 -0.17 -17.96 49.43
CA HIS A 650 -0.36 -19.38 49.72
C HIS A 650 -1.64 -19.91 49.08
N ASP A 651 -1.69 -21.23 48.82
CA ASP A 651 -2.85 -21.93 48.26
C ASP A 651 -4.10 -21.91 49.14
N ASP A 652 -3.96 -21.50 50.41
CA ASP A 652 -5.02 -21.27 51.38
C ASP A 652 -5.48 -19.79 51.48
N GLY A 653 -4.98 -18.93 50.59
CA GLY A 653 -5.32 -17.51 50.50
C GLY A 653 -4.48 -16.57 51.38
N ARG A 654 -3.60 -17.10 52.25
CA ARG A 654 -2.75 -16.25 53.09
C ARG A 654 -1.71 -15.49 52.28
N VAL A 655 -1.48 -14.23 52.62
CA VAL A 655 -0.46 -13.37 51.97
C VAL A 655 0.62 -13.03 52.98
N TRP A 656 1.88 -13.20 52.57
CA TRP A 656 3.06 -12.95 53.39
C TRP A 656 4.01 -11.96 52.72
N ALA A 657 4.62 -11.10 53.51
CA ALA A 657 5.64 -10.14 53.11
C ALA A 657 7.03 -10.59 53.60
N TYR A 658 8.03 -10.53 52.73
CA TYR A 658 9.40 -10.87 53.08
C TYR A 658 10.03 -9.75 53.92
N THR A 659 10.60 -10.11 55.07
CA THR A 659 11.23 -9.18 56.02
C THR A 659 12.76 -9.19 55.94
N GLY A 660 13.34 -9.83 54.92
CA GLY A 660 14.77 -9.73 54.59
C GLY A 660 15.66 -10.86 55.08
N THR A 661 15.19 -11.74 55.98
CA THR A 661 15.97 -12.90 56.45
C THR A 661 15.56 -14.16 55.67
N PRO A 662 16.47 -14.85 54.95
CA PRO A 662 16.13 -16.07 54.23
C PRO A 662 15.55 -17.14 55.16
N LEU A 663 14.58 -17.91 54.67
CA LEU A 663 13.87 -19.00 55.35
C LEU A 663 12.97 -18.59 56.54
N THR A 664 13.36 -17.59 57.33
CA THR A 664 12.64 -17.23 58.59
C THR A 664 12.04 -15.83 58.58
N GLY A 665 12.38 -14.99 57.60
CA GLY A 665 11.97 -13.59 57.52
C GLY A 665 10.74 -13.40 56.66
N TRP A 666 9.60 -13.92 57.11
CA TRP A 666 8.30 -13.70 56.47
C TRP A 666 7.27 -13.29 57.51
N ALA A 667 6.55 -12.21 57.24
CA ALA A 667 5.47 -11.70 58.08
C ALA A 667 4.14 -11.87 57.35
N GLU A 668 3.17 -12.49 58.01
CA GLU A 668 1.80 -12.61 57.50
C GLU A 668 1.14 -11.22 57.48
N ILE A 669 0.57 -10.83 56.33
CA ILE A 669 -0.09 -9.53 56.14
C ILE A 669 -1.57 -9.65 55.79
N ASP A 670 -2.03 -10.85 55.41
CA ASP A 670 -3.43 -11.17 55.17
C ASP A 670 -3.73 -12.64 55.44
N THR A 671 -4.91 -12.90 55.99
CA THR A 671 -5.45 -14.23 56.32
C THR A 671 -6.74 -14.56 55.57
N ASN A 672 -7.16 -13.73 54.61
CA ASN A 672 -8.42 -13.91 53.90
C ASN A 672 -8.33 -15.11 52.93
N PRO A 673 -9.12 -16.19 53.13
CA PRO A 673 -9.03 -17.38 52.29
C PRO A 673 -9.55 -17.18 50.86
N ARG A 674 -10.16 -16.01 50.56
CA ARG A 674 -10.66 -15.71 49.22
C ARG A 674 -9.58 -15.30 48.24
N ALA A 675 -8.36 -14.99 48.70
CA ALA A 675 -7.30 -14.53 47.83
C ALA A 675 -6.86 -15.63 46.85
N VAL A 676 -6.92 -15.34 45.55
CA VAL A 676 -6.53 -16.27 44.47
C VAL A 676 -5.40 -15.77 43.60
N ASP A 677 -5.11 -14.45 43.63
CA ASP A 677 -3.97 -13.87 42.93
C ASP A 677 -3.43 -12.62 43.65
N ILE A 678 -2.15 -12.32 43.45
CA ILE A 678 -1.50 -11.10 43.93
C ILE A 678 -0.66 -10.47 42.81
N VAL A 679 -0.75 -9.16 42.67
CA VAL A 679 -0.04 -8.40 41.63
C VAL A 679 0.60 -7.17 42.25
N GLY A 680 1.88 -6.95 41.96
CA GLY A 680 2.64 -5.84 42.52
C GLY A 680 2.97 -4.78 41.46
N ALA A 681 2.81 -3.51 41.85
CA ALA A 681 3.25 -2.34 41.09
C ALA A 681 3.74 -1.25 42.08
N ASP A 682 3.28 0.00 41.99
CA ASP A 682 3.54 1.00 43.06
C ASP A 682 2.81 0.61 44.37
N GLU A 683 1.73 -0.16 44.25
CA GLU A 683 0.95 -0.74 45.34
C GLU A 683 0.86 -2.27 45.15
N LEU A 684 0.44 -2.98 46.20
CA LEU A 684 0.16 -4.42 46.13
C LEU A 684 -1.35 -4.61 45.99
N TYR A 685 -1.75 -5.39 44.98
CA TYR A 685 -3.13 -5.73 44.68
C TYR A 685 -3.39 -7.21 44.90
N GLN A 686 -4.62 -7.54 45.24
CA GLN A 686 -5.09 -8.91 45.46
C GLN A 686 -6.44 -9.11 44.78
N LEU A 687 -6.59 -10.25 44.11
CA LEU A 687 -7.83 -10.73 43.52
C LEU A 687 -8.46 -11.77 44.43
N HIS A 688 -9.76 -11.65 44.68
CA HIS A 688 -10.55 -12.65 45.38
C HIS A 688 -11.27 -13.62 44.41
N ASP A 689 -11.62 -14.79 44.91
CA ASP A 689 -12.42 -15.82 44.21
C ASP A 689 -13.81 -15.35 43.76
N ASP A 690 -14.37 -14.34 44.43
CA ASP A 690 -15.61 -13.65 44.06
C ASP A 690 -15.41 -12.53 43.00
N GLY A 691 -14.19 -12.38 42.49
CA GLY A 691 -13.80 -11.40 41.49
C GLY A 691 -13.65 -9.96 42.01
N THR A 692 -13.70 -9.74 43.33
CA THR A 692 -13.38 -8.43 43.92
C THR A 692 -11.87 -8.18 43.93
N VAL A 693 -11.46 -6.91 43.77
CA VAL A 693 -10.04 -6.52 43.77
C VAL A 693 -9.77 -5.54 44.89
N TRP A 694 -8.68 -5.77 45.61
CA TRP A 694 -8.29 -5.04 46.81
C TRP A 694 -6.87 -4.50 46.68
N VAL A 695 -6.57 -3.39 47.36
CA VAL A 695 -5.25 -2.76 47.40
C VAL A 695 -4.73 -2.64 48.83
N TYR A 696 -3.46 -2.95 49.03
CA TYR A 696 -2.79 -2.89 50.33
C TYR A 696 -2.22 -1.49 50.63
N ARG A 697 -2.70 -0.86 51.70
CA ARG A 697 -2.37 0.51 52.13
C ARG A 697 -1.45 0.59 53.35
N ASN A 698 -0.65 -0.45 53.60
CA ASN A 698 0.40 -0.45 54.62
C ASN A 698 -0.10 -0.29 56.09
N VAL A 699 -1.24 -0.91 56.42
CA VAL A 699 -1.71 -1.10 57.80
C VAL A 699 -1.85 -2.61 58.04
N ALA A 700 -1.16 -3.16 59.03
CA ALA A 700 -1.21 -4.60 59.30
C ALA A 700 -2.65 -5.05 59.65
N TYR A 701 -3.10 -6.16 59.03
CA TYR A 701 -4.40 -6.83 59.24
C TYR A 701 -5.68 -6.04 58.89
N THR A 702 -5.62 -4.72 58.69
CA THR A 702 -6.76 -3.86 58.27
C THR A 702 -6.45 -2.98 57.05
N GLY A 703 -5.28 -3.15 56.44
CA GLY A 703 -4.76 -2.27 55.38
C GLY A 703 -5.30 -2.54 53.98
N TRP A 704 -6.20 -3.50 53.78
CA TRP A 704 -6.78 -3.78 52.47
C TRP A 704 -8.02 -2.92 52.23
N SER A 705 -8.03 -2.20 51.12
CA SER A 705 -9.17 -1.41 50.66
C SER A 705 -9.69 -1.98 49.36
N ARG A 706 -11.00 -2.27 49.28
CA ARG A 706 -11.61 -2.74 48.04
C ARG A 706 -11.61 -1.63 47.00
N ILE A 707 -11.11 -1.93 45.81
CA ILE A 707 -11.08 -1.00 44.67
C ILE A 707 -11.99 -1.42 43.53
N TRP A 708 -12.43 -2.68 43.48
CA TRP A 708 -13.37 -3.18 42.48
C TRP A 708 -14.41 -4.12 43.09
N SER A 709 -15.66 -3.92 42.68
CA SER A 709 -16.80 -4.80 43.00
C SER A 709 -17.86 -4.80 41.89
N GLY A 710 -17.43 -4.56 40.64
CA GLY A 710 -18.29 -4.59 39.46
C GLY A 710 -18.50 -6.02 38.95
N THR A 711 -18.54 -6.21 37.62
CA THR A 711 -18.46 -7.55 37.02
C THR A 711 -17.25 -8.29 37.60
N PRO A 712 -17.38 -9.56 38.03
CA PRO A 712 -16.27 -10.30 38.61
C PRO A 712 -15.01 -10.26 37.74
N ALA A 713 -13.88 -9.88 38.33
CA ALA A 713 -12.60 -9.89 37.65
C ALA A 713 -12.02 -11.31 37.64
N ARG A 714 -11.47 -11.72 36.50
CA ARG A 714 -10.77 -12.98 36.29
C ARG A 714 -9.26 -12.82 36.31
N MET A 715 -8.75 -11.66 35.91
CA MET A 715 -7.31 -11.35 35.95
C MET A 715 -7.09 -9.89 36.32
N VAL A 716 -5.97 -9.62 36.99
CA VAL A 716 -5.51 -8.28 37.34
C VAL A 716 -4.12 -8.08 36.72
N ALA A 717 -3.90 -6.92 36.11
CA ALA A 717 -2.58 -6.45 35.70
C ALA A 717 -2.36 -5.04 36.23
N ALA A 718 -1.16 -4.75 36.74
CA ALA A 718 -0.85 -3.44 37.30
C ALA A 718 0.52 -2.94 36.88
N SER A 719 0.65 -1.61 36.73
CA SER A 719 1.92 -0.93 36.42
C SER A 719 1.85 0.52 36.86
N GLY A 720 2.81 0.97 37.67
CA GLY A 720 2.66 2.24 38.40
C GLY A 720 1.42 2.20 39.30
N ARG A 721 0.59 3.25 39.24
CA ARG A 721 -0.74 3.32 39.89
C ARG A 721 -1.89 2.80 39.01
N ARG A 722 -1.61 2.31 37.80
CA ARG A 722 -2.63 1.85 36.86
C ARG A 722 -2.96 0.39 37.12
N VAL A 723 -4.26 0.08 37.14
CA VAL A 723 -4.79 -1.28 37.25
C VAL A 723 -5.68 -1.57 36.05
N CYS A 724 -5.51 -2.74 35.43
CA CYS A 724 -6.32 -3.26 34.34
C CYS A 724 -6.89 -4.62 34.74
N LEU A 725 -8.17 -4.83 34.45
CA LEU A 725 -8.94 -6.02 34.79
C LEU A 725 -9.46 -6.69 33.53
N LEU A 726 -9.31 -8.01 33.47
CA LEU A 726 -10.12 -8.87 32.60
C LEU A 726 -11.34 -9.33 33.41
N LEU A 727 -12.54 -9.19 32.84
CA LEU A 727 -13.80 -9.51 33.50
C LEU A 727 -14.36 -10.85 32.99
N GLU A 728 -15.18 -11.53 33.79
CA GLU A 728 -15.74 -12.85 33.44
C GLU A 728 -16.62 -12.85 32.19
N ASP A 729 -17.28 -11.72 31.89
CA ASP A 729 -18.05 -11.53 30.66
C ASP A 729 -17.18 -11.35 29.42
N GLY A 730 -15.85 -11.36 29.58
CA GLY A 730 -14.87 -11.18 28.52
C GLY A 730 -14.68 -9.73 28.09
N SER A 731 -15.20 -8.77 28.86
CA SER A 731 -14.83 -7.36 28.74
C SER A 731 -13.60 -7.02 29.59
N ALA A 732 -13.07 -5.81 29.46
CA ALA A 732 -11.99 -5.32 30.30
C ALA A 732 -12.32 -3.94 30.87
N ALA A 733 -11.77 -3.63 32.04
CA ALA A 733 -11.87 -2.33 32.69
C ALA A 733 -10.49 -1.87 33.15
N HIS A 734 -10.24 -0.57 33.21
CA HIS A 734 -9.01 -0.05 33.79
C HIS A 734 -9.24 1.22 34.61
N ASP A 735 -8.44 1.39 35.66
CA ASP A 735 -8.35 2.63 36.43
C ASP A 735 -7.30 3.56 35.80
N GLN A 736 -7.60 4.84 35.70
CA GLN A 736 -6.64 5.86 35.22
C GLN A 736 -5.69 6.36 36.33
N GLY A 737 -5.69 5.73 37.51
CA GLY A 737 -4.87 6.10 38.66
C GLY A 737 -5.55 7.08 39.61
N SER A 738 -6.82 7.42 39.35
CA SER A 738 -7.67 8.30 40.14
C SER A 738 -8.75 7.56 40.93
N GLY A 739 -8.85 6.24 40.77
CA GLY A 739 -9.96 5.42 41.29
C GLY A 739 -11.20 5.42 40.39
N GLN A 740 -11.11 6.00 39.18
CA GLN A 740 -12.19 5.99 38.19
C GLN A 740 -11.97 4.87 37.17
N TRP A 741 -12.90 3.93 37.15
CA TRP A 741 -12.89 2.79 36.25
C TRP A 741 -13.52 3.13 34.90
N VAL A 742 -12.79 2.84 33.83
CA VAL A 742 -13.22 3.02 32.44
C VAL A 742 -13.32 1.65 31.78
N ALA A 743 -14.45 1.38 31.13
CA ALA A 743 -14.63 0.19 30.33
C ALA A 743 -13.78 0.28 29.05
N VAL A 744 -13.00 -0.76 28.77
CA VAL A 744 -12.28 -0.92 27.52
C VAL A 744 -13.26 -1.38 26.45
N ARG A 745 -13.32 -0.67 25.32
CA ARG A 745 -14.08 -1.07 24.14
C ARG A 745 -13.12 -1.55 23.06
N GLY A 746 -13.34 -2.74 22.53
CA GLY A 746 -12.57 -3.33 21.44
C GLY A 746 -13.40 -4.36 20.66
N PRO A 747 -12.89 -4.87 19.52
CA PRO A 747 -13.57 -5.88 18.73
C PRO A 747 -13.42 -7.25 19.40
N GLY A 748 -14.53 -7.84 19.87
CA GLY A 748 -14.54 -9.21 20.38
C GLY A 748 -14.27 -9.33 21.86
N ARG A 749 -13.88 -10.55 22.28
CA ARG A 749 -13.73 -10.94 23.69
C ARG A 749 -12.28 -10.77 24.13
N VAL A 750 -12.04 -10.07 25.23
CA VAL A 750 -10.70 -9.94 25.81
C VAL A 750 -10.27 -11.29 26.42
N THR A 751 -9.05 -11.73 26.10
CA THR A 751 -8.47 -12.99 26.55
C THR A 751 -7.28 -12.79 27.50
N ALA A 752 -6.59 -11.65 27.41
CA ALA A 752 -5.53 -11.25 28.35
C ALA A 752 -5.44 -9.73 28.50
N VAL A 753 -4.92 -9.28 29.64
CA VAL A 753 -4.68 -7.88 29.96
C VAL A 753 -3.25 -7.66 30.45
N ALA A 754 -2.68 -6.51 30.11
CA ALA A 754 -1.40 -6.03 30.64
C ALA A 754 -1.48 -4.52 30.93
N ALA A 755 -0.53 -3.99 31.69
CA ALA A 755 -0.52 -2.58 32.09
C ALA A 755 0.83 -1.91 31.86
N GLN A 756 0.79 -0.64 31.47
CA GLN A 756 1.89 0.33 31.52
C GLN A 756 1.46 1.51 32.39
N PRO A 757 2.37 2.38 32.87
CA PRO A 757 1.97 3.52 33.69
C PRO A 757 0.94 4.44 33.00
N ASP A 758 1.06 4.62 31.69
CA ASP A 758 0.24 5.53 30.88
C ASP A 758 -0.85 4.82 30.05
N ALA A 759 -0.85 3.47 30.00
CA ALA A 759 -1.74 2.72 29.13
C ALA A 759 -2.22 1.39 29.71
N ALA A 760 -3.46 1.01 29.40
CA ALA A 760 -3.94 -0.37 29.54
C ALA A 760 -3.77 -1.11 28.21
N LEU A 761 -3.48 -2.40 28.25
CA LEU A 761 -3.27 -3.24 27.06
C LEU A 761 -4.21 -4.43 27.11
N THR A 762 -4.83 -4.76 25.97
CA THR A 762 -5.74 -5.91 25.86
C THR A 762 -5.38 -6.78 24.66
N LEU A 763 -5.42 -8.09 24.84
CA LEU A 763 -5.43 -9.11 23.78
C LEU A 763 -6.85 -9.62 23.61
N HIS A 764 -7.32 -9.71 22.37
CA HIS A 764 -8.66 -10.19 22.02
C HIS A 764 -8.59 -11.62 21.45
N ASP A 765 -9.73 -12.30 21.40
CA ASP A 765 -9.88 -13.65 20.88
C ASP A 765 -9.60 -13.79 19.37
N ASP A 766 -9.68 -12.69 18.62
CA ASP A 766 -9.21 -12.60 17.23
C ASP A 766 -7.68 -12.38 17.10
N GLY A 767 -6.95 -12.43 18.21
CA GLY A 767 -5.51 -12.16 18.32
C GLY A 767 -5.12 -10.68 18.25
N SER A 768 -6.07 -9.75 18.15
CA SER A 768 -5.74 -8.33 18.10
C SER A 768 -5.23 -7.79 19.44
N VAL A 769 -4.18 -6.97 19.37
CA VAL A 769 -3.60 -6.29 20.56
C VAL A 769 -3.94 -4.82 20.48
N TRP A 770 -4.43 -4.25 21.58
CA TRP A 770 -4.82 -2.85 21.69
C TRP A 770 -4.14 -2.15 22.85
N ARG A 771 -3.87 -0.86 22.68
CA ARG A 771 -3.33 0.05 23.69
C ARG A 771 -4.32 1.18 23.96
N HIS A 772 -4.72 1.33 25.21
CA HIS A 772 -5.74 2.25 25.68
C HIS A 772 -5.11 3.33 26.56
N THR A 773 -5.14 4.56 26.09
CA THR A 773 -4.62 5.76 26.77
C THR A 773 -5.74 6.75 27.05
N THR A 774 -5.46 7.82 27.79
CA THR A 774 -6.41 8.93 27.97
C THR A 774 -6.73 9.66 26.66
N ALA A 775 -5.83 9.61 25.67
CA ALA A 775 -6.02 10.21 24.35
C ALA A 775 -6.88 9.34 23.41
N GLY A 776 -7.12 8.08 23.75
CA GLY A 776 -7.85 7.13 22.91
C GLY A 776 -7.22 5.74 22.88
N SER A 777 -7.81 4.88 22.05
CA SER A 777 -7.39 3.48 21.85
C SER A 777 -6.73 3.32 20.48
N ALA A 778 -5.63 2.58 20.42
CA ALA A 778 -4.93 2.27 19.18
C ALA A 778 -4.67 0.76 19.08
N ARG A 779 -4.89 0.18 17.89
CA ARG A 779 -4.55 -1.21 17.61
C ARG A 779 -3.04 -1.32 17.43
N LEU A 780 -2.39 -2.13 18.25
CA LEU A 780 -0.97 -2.47 18.11
C LEU A 780 -0.77 -3.70 17.22
N SER A 781 -1.72 -4.61 17.10
CA SER A 781 -1.57 -5.80 16.25
C SER A 781 -2.90 -6.33 15.75
N GLY A 782 -2.88 -6.94 14.56
CA GLY A 782 -3.97 -7.79 14.08
C GLY A 782 -3.58 -9.23 13.79
N ASP A 783 -2.46 -9.73 14.31
CA ASP A 783 -2.00 -11.10 14.06
C ASP A 783 -2.87 -12.09 14.87
N PRO A 784 -3.66 -12.97 14.21
CA PRO A 784 -4.55 -13.90 14.91
C PRO A 784 -3.81 -14.96 15.73
N ARG A 785 -2.50 -15.09 15.54
CA ARG A 785 -1.66 -16.08 16.22
C ARG A 785 -1.19 -15.60 17.59
N ASN A 786 -1.51 -14.38 18.00
CA ASN A 786 -1.13 -13.88 19.33
C ASN A 786 -1.91 -14.61 20.42
N VAL A 787 -1.18 -15.22 21.37
CA VAL A 787 -1.76 -15.99 22.47
C VAL A 787 -1.42 -15.44 23.85
N ASN A 788 -0.39 -14.60 23.95
CA ASN A 788 0.01 -13.99 25.21
C ASN A 788 0.48 -12.53 25.01
N LEU A 789 0.29 -11.71 26.05
CA LEU A 789 0.58 -10.29 26.06
C LEU A 789 1.14 -9.90 27.42
N THR A 790 2.30 -9.25 27.44
CA THR A 790 2.89 -8.70 28.66
C THR A 790 3.54 -7.35 28.36
N ALA A 791 3.86 -6.59 29.41
CA ALA A 791 4.49 -5.29 29.26
C ALA A 791 5.45 -5.00 30.42
N SER A 792 6.53 -4.32 30.09
CA SER A 792 7.33 -3.58 31.06
C SER A 792 6.86 -2.13 31.11
N ARG A 793 7.46 -1.34 32.00
CA ARG A 793 7.22 0.11 32.09
C ARG A 793 7.41 0.84 30.75
N THR A 794 8.30 0.35 29.88
CA THR A 794 8.72 1.03 28.64
C THR A 794 8.46 0.25 27.35
N HIS A 795 8.20 -1.05 27.43
CA HIS A 795 8.04 -1.91 26.24
C HIS A 795 6.82 -2.82 26.37
N VAL A 796 6.23 -3.18 25.22
CA VAL A 796 5.14 -4.16 25.11
C VAL A 796 5.67 -5.39 24.38
N TYR A 797 5.28 -6.57 24.86
CA TYR A 797 5.70 -7.86 24.31
C TYR A 797 4.48 -8.72 24.01
N ARG A 798 4.56 -9.50 22.93
CA ARG A 798 3.55 -10.50 22.58
C ARG A 798 4.23 -11.83 22.31
N VAL A 799 3.53 -12.92 22.61
CA VAL A 799 3.93 -14.29 22.23
C VAL A 799 2.87 -14.85 21.29
N ARG A 800 3.32 -15.50 20.24
CA ARG A 800 2.48 -16.20 19.26
C ARG A 800 2.35 -17.69 19.61
N ASP A 801 1.32 -18.34 19.07
CA ASP A 801 1.06 -19.78 19.22
C ASP A 801 2.21 -20.69 18.76
N ASP A 802 3.08 -20.18 17.90
CA ASP A 802 4.31 -20.83 17.42
C ASP A 802 5.56 -20.47 18.25
N GLY A 803 5.39 -19.85 19.43
CA GLY A 803 6.45 -19.49 20.38
C GLY A 803 7.23 -18.23 20.03
N HIS A 804 6.93 -17.54 18.92
CA HIS A 804 7.66 -16.33 18.56
C HIS A 804 7.37 -15.20 19.56
N LEU A 805 8.44 -14.64 20.13
CA LEU A 805 8.40 -13.49 21.04
C LEU A 805 8.73 -12.22 20.27
N LEU A 806 7.79 -11.26 20.28
CA LEU A 806 7.97 -9.98 19.61
C LEU A 806 7.84 -8.81 20.58
N ARG A 807 8.59 -7.74 20.31
CA ARG A 807 8.58 -6.47 21.06
C ARG A 807 8.08 -5.33 20.20
N TRP A 808 7.13 -4.55 20.73
CA TRP A 808 6.63 -3.34 20.10
C TRP A 808 7.68 -2.24 20.09
N VAL A 809 7.84 -1.57 18.94
CA VAL A 809 8.68 -0.38 18.78
C VAL A 809 7.77 0.85 18.71
N PRO A 810 7.73 1.71 19.75
CA PRO A 810 6.96 2.95 19.70
C PRO A 810 7.56 3.94 18.69
N GLU A 811 6.73 4.85 18.16
CA GLU A 811 7.21 5.95 17.32
C GLU A 811 8.25 6.77 18.10
N TRP A 812 9.39 7.06 17.48
CA TRP A 812 10.19 8.22 17.89
C TRP A 812 9.27 9.45 17.78
N PRO A 813 9.24 10.36 18.76
CA PRO A 813 8.55 11.63 18.55
C PRO A 813 9.07 12.25 17.26
N ALA A 814 8.15 12.50 16.33
CA ALA A 814 8.43 13.19 15.09
C ALA A 814 9.07 14.54 15.43
N SER A 815 10.32 14.72 15.01
CA SER A 815 11.02 16.02 15.02
C SER A 815 10.44 16.93 13.96
#